data_AF-A0A1I8Q674-F1
#
_entry.id   AF-A0A1I8Q674-F1
#
_cell.length_a   1.000
_cell.length_b   1.000
_cell.length_c   1.000
_cell.angle_alpha   90.00
_cell.angle_beta   90.00
_cell.angle_gamma   90.00
#
_symmetry.space_group_name_H-M   'P 1'
#
loop_
_entity.id
_entity.type
_entity.pdbx_description
1 polymer ?
#
loop_
_entity_poly.entity_id
_entity_poly.type
_entity_poly.pdbx_seq_one_letter_code
_entity_poly.pdbx_strand_id
1 'polypeptide(L)'
;MFSLGFFQSPVTMSLPFRTVINNLNLLSVTATLLLIRHVLGTLANDNFLYAVHSGNENIFHHTLLGIDQEHAIQSLLLLKHQSFEDDGVIEDFYRFPRPKVIVTHNVTFKFFEEFNTAMLTVFVAQNQLDLELLKNAADILHMRRQSRIWAIALDIEDKELFKKQLLEACQNYKMTNVLLSFIHTTNPEDILNYALKPYSTYHWIPKSLNCNHCSYYPQHWRNFQNTSIITYTSQNPPSVFVFMDESENIKIVGYVASFVLAFAQVFNASLEMYQPLELQETLANKHLNQMAREGKLDLPMALTENSQQTSMGHESNYYDIIKPLIIVPCSGRMNIRQVYGILLNEYFYGCVILCSVSLSILHSLIDYCFDGLWNRLNFLLNHRIFPGLLGYSFATRNSPWRGLKILYLLVFLAGLNISIQFASKISTLLTDQPHNRQILTYKDLSRSSLKILIDQLYGEAVKREYTLLAKSMKTTSYGSELIEHVNTFNETYGYLANRMTWEIFARRQQFYSQKIFCLMNERFGGMHHHSIALPDNSPLREAVNFLIPLTRETGLLQAWLDRTFLDLVKLKRISLRDHKPVEIQRVLSVKDLYCVWMLVILGLTLATVAFAGELLWAWRLSRIEWSCEQKSYTTASTSPEIFP
;
A
#
# COMPACT_ATOMS: atom_id res chain seq x y z
N MET A 1 39.81 -15.86 -5.52
CA MET A 1 40.53 -16.49 -6.64
C MET A 1 39.62 -16.36 -7.87
N PHE A 2 40.14 -15.72 -8.91
CA PHE A 2 39.41 -15.19 -10.07
C PHE A 2 38.83 -16.25 -11.02
N SER A 3 37.70 -15.89 -11.66
CA SER A 3 37.38 -16.06 -13.11
C SER A 3 35.87 -16.34 -13.27
N LEU A 4 35.02 -15.33 -13.54
CA LEU A 4 34.67 -14.76 -14.86
C LEU A 4 33.80 -15.69 -15.73
N GLY A 5 32.61 -15.22 -16.13
CA GLY A 5 31.79 -15.91 -17.12
C GLY A 5 30.31 -15.52 -17.27
N PHE A 6 30.02 -14.23 -17.45
CA PHE A 6 28.90 -13.67 -18.24
C PHE A 6 27.45 -14.18 -18.05
N PHE A 7 26.65 -13.39 -17.33
CA PHE A 7 25.21 -13.24 -17.57
C PHE A 7 24.98 -11.92 -18.32
N GLN A 8 24.38 -11.97 -19.51
CA GLN A 8 23.86 -10.81 -20.24
C GLN A 8 22.34 -10.86 -20.23
N SER A 9 21.72 -9.90 -19.52
CA SER A 9 20.33 -9.48 -19.69
C SER A 9 20.26 -8.33 -20.71
N PRO A 10 19.20 -8.21 -21.52
CA PRO A 10 19.04 -7.08 -22.43
C PRO A 10 18.42 -5.89 -21.67
N VAL A 11 19.24 -4.87 -21.42
CA VAL A 11 18.76 -3.55 -21.01
C VAL A 11 19.11 -2.57 -22.13
N THR A 12 18.05 -2.05 -22.73
CA THR A 12 18.02 -0.90 -23.63
C THR A 12 18.75 0.29 -23.00
N MET A 13 19.86 0.73 -23.60
CA MET A 13 20.53 1.97 -23.24
C MET A 13 20.63 2.86 -24.47
N SER A 14 19.67 3.76 -24.58
CA SER A 14 19.68 4.89 -25.48
C SER A 14 20.65 5.98 -24.98
N LEU A 15 21.53 6.43 -25.88
CA LEU A 15 22.16 7.77 -25.96
C LEU A 15 23.02 8.26 -24.76
N PRO A 16 24.26 8.66 -25.06
CA PRO A 16 24.64 10.04 -24.74
C PRO A 16 25.53 10.64 -25.85
N PHE A 17 24.92 11.32 -26.83
CA PHE A 17 25.64 12.19 -27.76
C PHE A 17 25.00 13.58 -27.90
N ARG A 18 24.07 13.92 -26.99
CA ARG A 18 23.31 15.19 -27.02
C ARG A 18 23.61 16.14 -25.85
N THR A 19 24.62 15.82 -25.04
CA THR A 19 24.88 16.51 -23.76
C THR A 19 26.00 17.55 -23.83
N VAL A 20 26.66 17.72 -24.98
CA VAL A 20 27.76 18.71 -25.13
C VAL A 20 27.30 19.97 -25.88
N ILE A 21 26.21 19.91 -26.66
CA ILE A 21 25.72 21.07 -27.44
C ILE A 21 24.63 21.87 -26.70
N ASN A 22 24.01 21.32 -25.65
CA ASN A 22 22.98 22.03 -24.87
C ASN A 22 23.53 22.89 -23.71
N ASN A 23 24.80 22.74 -23.34
CA ASN A 23 25.38 23.50 -22.22
C ASN A 23 25.93 24.89 -22.61
N LEU A 24 26.09 25.19 -23.91
CA LEU A 24 26.46 26.54 -24.36
C LEU A 24 25.26 27.50 -24.51
N ASN A 25 24.05 26.97 -24.75
CA ASN A 25 22.86 27.82 -24.87
C ASN A 25 22.24 28.19 -23.52
N LEU A 26 22.46 27.41 -22.46
CA LEU A 26 21.88 27.68 -21.15
C LEU A 26 22.55 28.86 -20.44
N LEU A 27 23.87 29.03 -20.59
CA LEU A 27 24.63 30.13 -19.99
C LEU A 27 24.28 31.50 -20.61
N SER A 28 23.99 31.53 -21.91
CA SER A 28 23.56 32.74 -22.63
C SER A 28 22.15 33.21 -22.22
N VAL A 29 21.23 32.25 -22.00
CA VAL A 29 19.85 32.54 -21.58
C VAL A 29 19.79 32.97 -20.11
N THR A 30 20.63 32.42 -19.24
CA THR A 30 20.70 32.86 -17.83
C THR A 30 21.33 34.25 -17.69
N ALA A 31 22.29 34.62 -18.55
CA ALA A 31 22.91 35.94 -18.52
C ALA A 31 21.96 37.04 -19.03
N THR A 32 21.15 36.75 -20.06
CA THR A 32 20.14 37.67 -20.58
C THR A 32 18.95 37.85 -19.64
N LEU A 33 18.49 36.80 -18.94
CA LEU A 33 17.45 36.91 -17.91
C LEU A 33 17.91 37.69 -16.66
N LEU A 34 19.18 37.60 -16.27
CA LEU A 34 19.74 38.39 -15.17
C LEU A 34 19.89 39.88 -15.53
N LEU A 35 20.26 40.20 -16.77
CA LEU A 35 20.29 41.58 -17.28
C LEU A 35 18.88 42.20 -17.37
N ILE A 36 17.88 41.44 -17.80
CA ILE A 36 16.48 41.88 -17.83
C ILE A 36 15.97 42.12 -16.40
N ARG A 37 16.34 41.29 -15.43
CA ARG A 37 15.99 41.49 -14.01
C ARG A 37 16.69 42.72 -13.41
N HIS A 38 17.90 43.04 -13.84
CA HIS A 38 18.63 44.21 -13.37
C HIS A 38 18.13 45.53 -13.98
N VAL A 39 17.69 45.50 -15.26
CA VAL A 39 17.13 46.66 -15.97
C VAL A 39 15.66 46.94 -15.57
N LEU A 40 14.87 45.89 -15.28
CA LEU A 40 13.53 46.05 -14.68
C LEU A 40 13.60 46.45 -13.20
N GLY A 41 14.66 46.08 -12.48
CA GLY A 41 14.91 46.54 -11.11
C GLY A 41 15.27 48.03 -11.00
N THR A 42 15.77 48.64 -12.07
CA THR A 42 16.12 50.07 -12.12
C THR A 42 14.99 50.98 -12.60
N LEU A 43 13.85 50.42 -13.05
CA LEU A 43 12.65 51.18 -13.45
C LEU A 43 11.48 51.02 -12.47
N ALA A 44 11.69 50.34 -11.34
CA ALA A 44 10.71 50.18 -10.27
C ALA A 44 11.17 50.83 -8.96
N ASN A 45 11.86 51.96 -9.06
CA ASN A 45 12.23 52.79 -7.92
C ASN A 45 11.71 54.22 -8.10
N ASP A 46 10.45 54.34 -8.53
CA ASP A 46 9.64 55.46 -8.09
C ASP A 46 9.28 55.18 -6.64
N ASN A 47 10.12 55.71 -5.75
CA ASN A 47 9.76 55.94 -4.37
C ASN A 47 8.45 56.72 -4.37
N PHE A 48 7.34 56.02 -4.14
CA PHE A 48 6.15 56.63 -3.56
C PHE A 48 6.56 57.16 -2.19
N LEU A 49 7.00 58.42 -2.19
CA LEU A 49 7.08 59.26 -1.02
C LEU A 49 5.69 59.24 -0.38
N TYR A 50 5.57 58.51 0.73
CA TYR A 50 4.48 58.71 1.65
C TYR A 50 4.51 60.17 2.07
N ALA A 51 3.51 60.92 1.62
CA ALA A 51 3.17 62.19 2.22
C ALA A 51 2.81 61.91 3.68
N VAL A 52 3.77 62.15 4.57
CA VAL A 52 3.51 62.39 5.99
C VAL A 52 2.72 63.68 6.05
N HIS A 53 1.40 63.56 6.06
CA HIS A 53 0.51 64.61 6.52
C HIS A 53 0.09 64.28 7.95
N SER A 54 0.58 65.14 8.83
CA SER A 54 0.24 65.31 10.23
C SER A 54 -1.27 65.43 10.45
N GLY A 55 -1.80 64.66 11.40
CA GLY A 55 -3.09 64.90 12.05
C GLY A 55 -3.85 63.60 12.38
N ASN A 56 -3.76 63.16 13.63
CA ASN A 56 -4.46 62.02 14.25
C ASN A 56 -4.21 60.63 13.62
N GLU A 57 -3.23 59.91 14.17
CA GLU A 57 -3.06 58.48 13.92
C GLU A 57 -4.32 57.73 14.38
N ASN A 58 -5.07 57.20 13.43
CA ASN A 58 -6.32 56.50 13.67
C ASN A 58 -6.02 55.11 14.28
N ILE A 59 -6.60 54.83 15.45
CA ILE A 59 -6.24 53.66 16.28
C ILE A 59 -6.57 52.33 15.57
N PHE A 60 -7.55 52.35 14.66
CA PHE A 60 -7.88 51.19 13.83
C PHE A 60 -6.74 50.82 12.89
N HIS A 61 -6.13 51.81 12.23
CA HIS A 61 -4.96 51.60 11.39
C HIS A 61 -3.78 50.97 12.15
N HIS A 62 -3.44 51.50 13.33
CA HIS A 62 -2.35 50.95 14.15
C HIS A 62 -2.64 49.51 14.61
N THR A 63 -3.88 49.24 15.03
CA THR A 63 -4.30 47.90 15.45
C THR A 63 -4.29 46.91 14.28
N LEU A 64 -4.76 47.30 13.10
CA LEU A 64 -4.71 46.49 11.88
C LEU A 64 -3.27 46.12 11.50
N LEU A 65 -2.35 47.09 11.54
CA LEU A 65 -0.93 46.85 11.29
C LEU A 65 -0.34 45.91 12.33
N GLY A 66 -0.67 46.07 13.61
CA GLY A 66 -0.23 45.17 14.67
C GLY A 66 -0.71 43.72 14.46
N ILE A 67 -1.98 43.55 14.08
CA ILE A 67 -2.55 42.22 13.78
C ILE A 67 -1.89 41.60 12.53
N ASP A 68 -1.62 42.40 11.48
CA ASP A 68 -0.95 41.95 10.25
C ASP A 68 0.51 41.56 10.51
N GLN A 69 1.20 42.26 11.41
CA GLN A 69 2.56 41.94 11.83
C GLN A 69 2.65 40.64 12.63
N GLU A 70 1.68 40.38 13.53
CA GLU A 70 1.63 39.11 14.28
C GLU A 70 1.44 37.93 13.33
N HIS A 71 0.46 38.04 12.43
CA HIS A 71 0.20 37.06 11.38
C HIS A 71 -0.40 37.78 10.17
N ALA A 72 0.13 37.53 8.97
CA ALA A 72 -0.34 38.22 7.76
C ALA A 72 -1.86 38.05 7.56
N ILE A 73 -2.55 39.16 7.29
CA ILE A 73 -3.95 39.24 6.88
C ILE A 73 -3.96 39.17 5.36
N GLN A 74 -4.46 38.06 4.82
CA GLN A 74 -4.59 37.89 3.37
C GLN A 74 -5.97 38.28 2.85
N SER A 75 -7.00 38.19 3.68
CA SER A 75 -8.36 38.64 3.37
C SER A 75 -9.03 39.23 4.59
N LEU A 76 -9.90 40.22 4.37
CA LEU A 76 -10.64 40.92 5.42
C LEU A 76 -12.14 40.74 5.18
N LEU A 77 -12.86 40.24 6.17
CA LEU A 77 -14.32 40.15 6.15
C LEU A 77 -14.89 41.22 7.09
N LEU A 78 -15.52 42.26 6.55
CA LEU A 78 -16.14 43.33 7.32
C LEU A 78 -17.65 43.12 7.38
N LEU A 79 -18.20 42.93 8.58
CA LEU A 79 -19.63 42.80 8.85
C LEU A 79 -20.11 44.07 9.54
N LYS A 80 -21.08 44.77 8.94
CA LYS A 80 -21.71 45.95 9.52
C LYS A 80 -23.21 45.98 9.22
N HIS A 81 -23.99 46.61 10.08
CA HIS A 81 -25.41 46.83 9.81
C HIS A 81 -25.61 47.89 8.70
N GLN A 82 -26.71 47.80 7.95
CA GLN A 82 -26.99 48.70 6.82
C GLN A 82 -27.19 50.16 7.25
N SER A 83 -27.76 50.38 8.44
CA SER A 83 -28.01 51.72 9.01
C SER A 83 -26.77 52.35 9.65
N PHE A 84 -25.59 51.78 9.44
CA PHE A 84 -24.35 52.31 9.96
C PHE A 84 -23.91 53.53 9.14
N GLU A 85 -24.13 54.73 9.67
CA GLU A 85 -23.94 56.03 8.99
C GLU A 85 -22.54 56.65 9.19
N ASP A 86 -21.70 56.12 10.09
CA ASP A 86 -20.41 56.77 10.44
C ASP A 86 -19.24 56.28 9.57
N ASP A 87 -19.04 56.93 8.41
CA ASP A 87 -17.98 56.58 7.45
C ASP A 87 -16.55 56.76 8.00
N GLY A 88 -16.34 57.60 9.03
CA GLY A 88 -14.99 57.93 9.54
C GLY A 88 -14.31 56.77 10.28
N VAL A 89 -15.08 56.00 11.05
CA VAL A 89 -14.56 54.85 11.85
C VAL A 89 -14.16 53.68 10.96
N ILE A 90 -14.84 53.50 9.82
CA ILE A 90 -14.63 52.36 8.94
C ILE A 90 -13.65 52.68 7.79
N GLU A 91 -13.34 53.95 7.55
CA GLU A 91 -12.46 54.40 6.47
C GLU A 91 -11.11 53.68 6.45
N ASP A 92 -10.52 53.41 7.62
CA ASP A 92 -9.27 52.66 7.74
C ASP A 92 -9.35 51.24 7.18
N PHE A 93 -10.49 50.54 7.38
CA PHE A 93 -10.70 49.21 6.81
C PHE A 93 -10.86 49.27 5.29
N TYR A 94 -11.47 50.35 4.76
CA TYR A 94 -11.58 50.59 3.31
C TYR A 94 -10.23 50.94 2.67
N ARG A 95 -9.35 51.64 3.38
CA ARG A 95 -8.01 52.01 2.91
C ARG A 95 -6.96 50.89 3.08
N PHE A 96 -7.20 49.92 3.97
CA PHE A 96 -6.26 48.83 4.21
C PHE A 96 -5.98 48.00 2.93
N PRO A 97 -4.72 47.77 2.52
CA PRO A 97 -4.37 47.27 1.19
C PRO A 97 -4.49 45.74 1.06
N ARG A 98 -5.64 45.17 1.45
CA ARG A 98 -5.95 43.73 1.35
C ARG A 98 -7.31 43.49 0.68
N PRO A 99 -7.50 42.34 -0.01
CA PRO A 99 -8.80 41.91 -0.49
C PRO A 99 -9.83 41.91 0.64
N LYS A 100 -10.99 42.52 0.40
CA LYS A 100 -12.03 42.70 1.41
C LYS A 100 -13.40 42.30 0.90
N VAL A 101 -14.17 41.64 1.75
CA VAL A 101 -15.58 41.35 1.54
C VAL A 101 -16.36 42.11 2.59
N ILE A 102 -17.31 42.93 2.14
CA ILE A 102 -18.12 43.78 3.01
C ILE A 102 -19.54 43.25 2.97
N VAL A 103 -20.05 42.87 4.13
CA VAL A 103 -21.40 42.31 4.29
C VAL A 103 -22.24 43.31 5.06
N THR A 104 -23.22 43.88 4.36
CA THR A 104 -24.15 44.90 4.86
C THR A 104 -25.59 44.43 4.95
N HIS A 105 -25.91 43.33 4.27
CA HIS A 105 -27.25 42.76 4.17
C HIS A 105 -27.18 41.28 4.54
N ASN A 106 -28.35 40.66 4.75
CA ASN A 106 -28.47 39.27 5.11
C ASN A 106 -28.10 38.36 3.90
N VAL A 107 -26.80 38.19 3.67
CA VAL A 107 -26.23 37.27 2.66
C VAL A 107 -25.52 36.14 3.37
N THR A 108 -25.84 34.94 2.95
CA THR A 108 -25.14 33.73 3.38
C THR A 108 -24.36 33.15 2.21
N PHE A 109 -23.04 33.09 2.33
CA PHE A 109 -22.16 32.36 1.43
C PHE A 109 -21.04 31.72 2.25
N LYS A 110 -20.43 30.63 1.76
CA LYS A 110 -19.38 29.92 2.50
C LYS A 110 -18.01 30.52 2.18
N PHE A 111 -17.43 31.26 3.13
CA PHE A 111 -16.18 31.98 2.89
C PHE A 111 -15.01 31.05 2.53
N PHE A 112 -14.98 29.84 3.11
CA PHE A 112 -13.87 28.90 2.91
C PHE A 112 -13.76 28.31 1.50
N GLU A 113 -14.81 28.43 0.67
CA GLU A 113 -14.81 27.90 -0.71
C GLU A 113 -14.04 28.82 -1.67
N GLU A 114 -14.02 30.12 -1.40
CA GLU A 114 -13.50 31.16 -2.31
C GLU A 114 -12.23 31.86 -1.78
N PHE A 115 -11.99 31.83 -0.46
CA PHE A 115 -10.96 32.66 0.19
C PHE A 115 -10.02 31.86 1.11
N ASN A 116 -8.83 32.43 1.37
CA ASN A 116 -7.78 31.80 2.17
C ASN A 116 -8.11 31.81 3.68
N THR A 117 -7.47 30.90 4.43
CA THR A 117 -7.61 30.68 5.87
C THR A 117 -7.01 31.81 6.71
N ALA A 118 -6.01 32.52 6.17
CA ALA A 118 -5.33 33.62 6.83
C ALA A 118 -6.14 34.93 6.75
N MET A 119 -7.31 34.94 7.40
CA MET A 119 -8.24 36.06 7.35
C MET A 119 -8.35 36.81 8.68
N LEU A 120 -8.87 38.03 8.62
CA LEU A 120 -9.37 38.80 9.76
C LEU A 120 -10.85 39.10 9.52
N THR A 121 -11.72 38.68 10.44
CA THR A 121 -13.11 39.11 10.47
C THR A 121 -13.22 40.33 11.37
N VAL A 122 -13.87 41.37 10.90
CA VAL A 122 -14.19 42.57 11.67
C VAL A 122 -15.70 42.64 11.76
N PHE A 123 -16.23 42.59 12.98
CA PHE A 123 -17.64 42.71 13.29
C PHE A 123 -17.87 44.04 13.98
N VAL A 124 -18.66 44.92 13.37
CA VAL A 124 -18.97 46.24 13.92
C VAL A 124 -20.40 46.27 14.42
N ALA A 125 -20.57 46.54 15.71
CA ALA A 125 -21.85 46.77 16.35
C ALA A 125 -21.90 48.19 16.90
N GLN A 126 -23.04 48.86 16.73
CA GLN A 126 -23.27 50.23 17.21
C GLN A 126 -24.54 50.27 18.04
N ASN A 127 -24.48 50.91 19.21
CA ASN A 127 -25.55 51.04 20.21
C ASN A 127 -25.98 49.71 20.87
N GLN A 128 -26.20 48.65 20.09
CA GLN A 128 -26.61 47.32 20.55
C GLN A 128 -25.97 46.19 19.73
N LEU A 129 -25.97 44.97 20.27
CA LEU A 129 -25.51 43.78 19.56
C LEU A 129 -26.55 43.30 18.55
N ASP A 130 -26.15 43.21 17.28
CA ASP A 130 -26.97 42.59 16.24
C ASP A 130 -26.73 41.08 16.21
N LEU A 131 -27.67 40.33 16.81
CA LEU A 131 -27.64 38.87 16.86
C LEU A 131 -27.88 38.21 15.49
N GLU A 132 -28.62 38.89 14.59
CA GLU A 132 -28.88 38.38 13.24
C GLU A 132 -27.61 38.48 12.39
N LEU A 133 -26.93 39.63 12.44
CA LEU A 133 -25.63 39.80 11.78
C LEU A 133 -24.57 38.86 12.34
N LEU A 134 -24.58 38.59 13.65
CA LEU A 134 -23.66 37.62 14.27
C LEU A 134 -23.95 36.17 13.83
N LYS A 135 -25.22 35.82 13.67
CA LYS A 135 -25.61 34.53 13.07
C LYS A 135 -25.13 34.43 11.63
N ASN A 136 -25.33 35.48 10.83
CA ASN A 136 -24.86 35.54 9.44
C ASN A 136 -23.32 35.42 9.38
N ALA A 137 -22.61 36.06 10.31
CA ALA A 137 -21.17 35.91 10.45
C ALA A 137 -20.77 34.45 10.75
N ALA A 138 -21.49 33.78 11.65
CA ALA A 138 -21.23 32.37 11.96
C ALA A 138 -21.51 31.43 10.78
N ASP A 139 -22.49 31.76 9.92
CA ASP A 139 -22.80 31.01 8.70
C ASP A 139 -21.77 31.28 7.60
N ILE A 140 -21.31 32.53 7.44
CA ILE A 140 -20.25 32.89 6.50
C ILE A 140 -18.93 32.22 6.89
N LEU A 141 -18.62 32.21 8.19
CA LEU A 141 -17.44 31.58 8.78
C LEU A 141 -17.60 30.07 8.98
N HIS A 142 -18.53 29.42 8.29
CA HIS A 142 -18.63 27.96 8.32
C HIS A 142 -17.26 27.31 8.04
N MET A 143 -16.84 26.37 8.88
CA MET A 143 -15.52 25.72 8.96
C MET A 143 -14.32 26.63 9.30
N ARG A 144 -14.58 27.90 9.61
CA ARG A 144 -13.59 28.94 9.88
C ARG A 144 -13.88 29.76 11.14
N ARG A 145 -14.78 29.31 12.01
CA ARG A 145 -15.18 30.07 13.22
C ARG A 145 -14.05 30.28 14.23
N GLN A 146 -12.94 29.55 14.10
CA GLN A 146 -11.71 29.75 14.86
C GLN A 146 -10.74 30.76 14.20
N SER A 147 -11.12 31.42 13.10
CA SER A 147 -10.33 32.52 12.55
C SER A 147 -10.26 33.71 13.51
N ARG A 148 -9.36 34.65 13.24
CA ARG A 148 -9.23 35.89 14.01
C ARG A 148 -10.46 36.77 13.80
N ILE A 149 -11.16 37.09 14.88
CA ILE A 149 -12.36 37.93 14.87
C ILE A 149 -12.13 39.13 15.78
N TRP A 150 -12.26 40.33 15.21
CA TRP A 150 -12.27 41.59 15.93
C TRP A 150 -13.69 42.12 16.01
N ALA A 151 -14.28 42.07 17.20
CA ALA A 151 -15.57 42.67 17.51
C ALA A 151 -15.37 44.11 18.02
N ILE A 152 -15.91 45.07 17.29
CA ILE A 152 -15.85 46.49 17.61
C ILE A 152 -17.23 46.92 18.07
N ALA A 153 -17.29 47.40 19.31
CA ALA A 153 -18.51 47.82 19.99
C ALA A 153 -18.50 49.33 20.16
N LEU A 154 -19.24 50.03 19.30
CA LEU A 154 -19.32 51.49 19.23
C LEU A 154 -20.50 52.01 20.06
N ASP A 155 -20.23 52.98 20.92
CA ASP A 155 -21.24 53.73 21.69
C ASP A 155 -22.23 52.82 22.45
N ILE A 156 -21.73 51.72 23.00
CA ILE A 156 -22.53 50.79 23.81
C ILE A 156 -22.70 51.36 25.23
N GLU A 157 -23.95 51.58 25.63
CA GLU A 157 -24.31 52.02 26.99
C GLU A 157 -24.09 50.89 28.03
N ASP A 158 -24.71 49.72 27.82
CA ASP A 158 -24.58 48.56 28.72
C ASP A 158 -23.51 47.57 28.22
N LYS A 159 -22.27 47.85 28.60
CA LYS A 159 -21.10 47.03 28.23
C LYS A 159 -21.15 45.62 28.81
N GLU A 160 -21.76 45.41 29.99
CA GLU A 160 -21.84 44.09 30.62
C GLU A 160 -22.87 43.20 29.93
N LEU A 161 -24.04 43.74 29.59
CA LEU A 161 -25.04 43.02 28.80
C LEU A 161 -24.48 42.63 27.43
N PHE A 162 -23.81 43.55 26.75
CA PHE A 162 -23.16 43.28 25.47
C PHE A 162 -22.12 42.15 25.57
N LYS A 163 -21.22 42.23 26.56
CA LYS A 163 -20.22 41.17 26.82
C LYS A 163 -20.87 39.82 27.04
N LYS A 164 -21.95 39.76 27.83
CA LYS A 164 -22.67 38.52 28.13
C LYS A 164 -23.29 37.92 26.86
N GLN A 165 -24.03 38.73 26.09
CA GLN A 165 -24.68 38.25 24.86
C GLN A 165 -23.66 37.80 23.81
N LEU A 166 -22.57 38.55 23.63
CA LEU A 166 -21.51 38.17 22.70
C LEU A 166 -20.79 36.89 23.18
N LEU A 167 -20.53 36.74 24.48
CA LEU A 167 -19.91 35.54 25.04
C LEU A 167 -20.76 34.29 24.80
N GLU A 168 -22.07 34.38 25.07
CA GLU A 168 -23.03 33.30 24.82
C GLU A 168 -23.06 32.93 23.34
N ALA A 169 -23.06 33.91 22.45
CA ALA A 169 -23.01 33.66 21.02
C ALA A 169 -21.68 33.04 20.57
N CYS A 170 -20.53 33.52 21.07
CA CYS A 170 -19.23 32.92 20.79
C CYS A 170 -19.18 31.45 21.23
N GLN A 171 -19.74 31.13 22.38
CA GLN A 171 -19.83 29.75 22.87
C GLN A 171 -20.75 28.90 21.98
N ASN A 172 -21.95 29.39 21.67
CA ASN A 172 -22.93 28.68 20.83
C ASN A 172 -22.39 28.39 19.42
N TYR A 173 -21.63 29.32 18.85
CA TYR A 173 -21.04 29.16 17.53
C TYR A 173 -19.64 28.55 17.55
N LYS A 174 -19.05 28.22 18.71
CA LYS A 174 -17.69 27.68 18.89
C LYS A 174 -16.58 28.61 18.36
N MET A 175 -16.77 29.93 18.45
CA MET A 175 -15.74 30.91 18.12
C MET A 175 -14.71 30.98 19.24
N THR A 176 -13.42 30.91 18.94
CA THR A 176 -12.37 30.82 19.97
C THR A 176 -11.43 32.01 20.01
N ASN A 177 -11.29 32.72 18.89
CA ASN A 177 -10.26 33.74 18.68
C ASN A 177 -10.91 35.11 18.48
N VAL A 178 -11.52 35.65 19.55
CA VAL A 178 -12.26 36.91 19.53
C VAL A 178 -11.57 37.98 20.38
N LEU A 179 -11.28 39.12 19.76
CA LEU A 179 -10.87 40.36 20.40
C LEU A 179 -12.06 41.32 20.41
N LEU A 180 -12.47 41.79 21.58
CA LEU A 180 -13.54 42.76 21.76
C LEU A 180 -12.95 44.12 22.14
N SER A 181 -13.33 45.17 21.41
CA SER A 181 -12.92 46.56 21.68
C SER A 181 -14.15 47.44 21.85
N PHE A 182 -14.29 48.05 23.03
CA PHE A 182 -15.28 49.11 23.26
C PHE A 182 -14.67 50.46 22.92
N ILE A 183 -15.35 51.22 22.07
CA ILE A 183 -14.89 52.52 21.58
C ILE A 183 -16.05 53.50 21.68
N HIS A 184 -15.76 54.71 22.17
CA HIS A 184 -16.71 55.83 22.15
C HIS A 184 -16.32 56.79 21.03
N THR A 185 -17.27 57.12 20.16
CA THR A 185 -17.07 58.06 19.04
C THR A 185 -16.66 59.45 19.53
N THR A 186 -17.13 59.85 20.73
CA THR A 186 -16.81 61.15 21.34
C THR A 186 -15.45 61.20 22.05
N ASN A 187 -14.86 60.06 22.41
CA ASN A 187 -13.56 60.00 23.07
C ASN A 187 -12.79 58.72 22.66
N PRO A 188 -12.16 58.72 21.47
CA PRO A 188 -11.54 57.52 20.91
C PRO A 188 -10.28 57.05 21.67
N GLU A 189 -9.75 57.82 22.61
CA GLU A 189 -8.54 57.45 23.39
C GLU A 189 -8.81 56.45 24.52
N ASP A 190 -10.07 56.29 24.98
CA ASP A 190 -10.43 55.39 26.08
C ASP A 190 -10.96 54.04 25.58
N ILE A 191 -10.07 53.26 24.94
CA ILE A 191 -10.41 51.94 24.40
C ILE A 191 -10.26 50.85 25.46
N LEU A 192 -11.37 50.18 25.76
CA LEU A 192 -11.37 49.00 26.60
C LEU A 192 -11.33 47.74 25.74
N ASN A 193 -10.22 47.00 25.80
CA ASN A 193 -10.06 45.76 25.06
C ASN A 193 -10.21 44.53 25.96
N TYR A 194 -10.85 43.51 25.43
CA TYR A 194 -11.04 42.21 26.07
C TYR A 194 -10.68 41.11 25.09
N ALA A 195 -9.92 40.11 25.54
CA ALA A 195 -9.68 38.90 24.77
C ALA A 195 -10.55 37.75 25.31
N LEU A 196 -11.14 36.99 24.39
CA LEU A 196 -11.84 35.76 24.73
C LEU A 196 -10.85 34.70 25.19
N LYS A 197 -11.19 33.98 26.26
CA LYS A 197 -10.55 32.73 26.67
C LYS A 197 -11.59 31.61 26.56
N PRO A 198 -11.45 30.69 25.59
CA PRO A 198 -12.47 29.68 25.33
C PRO A 198 -12.38 28.45 26.27
N TYR A 199 -11.26 28.26 26.98
CA TYR A 199 -11.00 27.06 27.80
C TYR A 199 -10.59 27.43 29.23
N SER A 200 -10.99 26.67 30.26
CA SER A 200 -11.94 25.53 30.19
C SER A 200 -13.40 25.95 29.99
N THR A 201 -13.73 27.17 30.42
CA THR A 201 -15.03 27.83 30.18
C THR A 201 -14.81 29.16 29.49
N TYR A 202 -15.74 29.55 28.62
CA TYR A 202 -15.70 30.83 27.89
C TYR A 202 -15.76 32.01 28.87
N HIS A 203 -14.76 32.89 28.84
CA HIS A 203 -14.75 34.13 29.64
C HIS A 203 -13.91 35.24 28.99
N TRP A 204 -14.15 36.48 29.41
CA TRP A 204 -13.41 37.65 28.94
C TRP A 204 -12.25 37.99 29.89
N ILE A 205 -11.09 38.35 29.34
CA ILE A 205 -9.97 38.91 30.10
C ILE A 205 -9.63 40.30 29.57
N PRO A 206 -9.52 41.34 30.43
CA PRO A 206 -9.05 42.66 30.03
C PRO A 206 -7.66 42.56 29.38
N LYS A 207 -7.48 43.27 28.27
CA LYS A 207 -6.25 43.23 27.48
C LYS A 207 -5.74 44.63 27.20
N SER A 208 -4.45 44.84 27.41
CA SER A 208 -3.77 46.04 26.91
C SER A 208 -3.19 45.75 25.53
N LEU A 209 -3.40 46.66 24.57
CA LEU A 209 -2.82 46.55 23.22
C LEU A 209 -1.44 47.23 23.12
N ASN A 210 -1.02 47.98 24.15
CA ASN A 210 0.22 48.76 24.16
C ASN A 210 1.46 47.98 24.66
N CYS A 211 1.45 46.64 24.57
CA CYS A 211 2.58 45.83 25.02
C CYS A 211 3.35 45.20 23.84
N ASN A 212 4.64 45.53 23.74
CA ASN A 212 5.57 45.12 22.68
C ASN A 212 5.73 43.59 22.48
N HIS A 213 5.15 42.75 23.35
CA HIS A 213 5.24 41.28 23.28
C HIS A 213 3.88 40.57 23.44
N CYS A 214 2.77 41.30 23.42
CA CYS A 214 1.45 40.68 23.54
C CYS A 214 0.91 40.30 22.18
N SER A 215 0.66 39.01 21.98
CA SER A 215 -0.10 38.50 20.83
C SER A 215 -1.56 38.99 20.92
N TYR A 216 -2.12 39.55 19.86
CA TYR A 216 -3.54 39.91 19.73
C TYR A 216 -4.42 38.67 19.75
N TYR A 217 -3.98 37.59 19.09
CA TYR A 217 -4.72 36.33 18.98
C TYR A 217 -3.87 35.14 19.46
N PRO A 218 -3.84 34.86 20.77
CA PRO A 218 -3.07 33.73 21.29
C PRO A 218 -3.62 32.40 20.78
N GLN A 219 -2.73 31.43 20.53
CA GLN A 219 -3.10 30.11 20.02
C GLN A 219 -3.71 29.22 21.12
N HIS A 220 -5.00 29.46 21.44
CA HIS A 220 -5.70 28.80 22.54
C HIS A 220 -5.72 27.26 22.45
N TRP A 221 -5.71 26.70 21.24
CA TRP A 221 -5.71 25.25 21.01
C TRP A 221 -4.43 24.54 21.50
N ARG A 222 -3.37 25.28 21.85
CA ARG A 222 -2.14 24.69 22.42
C ARG A 222 -2.33 24.18 23.85
N ASN A 223 -3.35 24.65 24.57
CA ASN A 223 -3.65 24.21 25.93
C ASN A 223 -5.15 24.34 26.22
N PHE A 224 -5.83 23.20 26.27
CA PHE A 224 -7.28 23.10 26.54
C PHE A 224 -7.62 23.18 28.03
N GLN A 225 -6.65 23.37 28.93
CA GLN A 225 -6.89 23.59 30.37
C GLN A 225 -7.82 22.54 31.02
N ASN A 226 -7.58 21.26 30.69
CA ASN A 226 -8.32 20.11 31.15
C ASN A 226 -9.81 20.05 30.69
N THR A 227 -10.17 20.76 29.61
CA THR A 227 -11.50 20.65 28.98
C THR A 227 -11.79 19.21 28.59
N SER A 228 -13.01 18.74 28.88
CA SER A 228 -13.47 17.40 28.52
C SER A 228 -13.72 17.30 27.02
N ILE A 229 -13.09 16.31 26.38
CA ILE A 229 -13.27 15.96 24.98
C ILE A 229 -14.02 14.64 24.92
N ILE A 230 -15.20 14.66 24.30
CA ILE A 230 -16.03 13.48 24.17
C ILE A 230 -15.46 12.57 23.06
N THR A 231 -15.11 11.35 23.42
CA THR A 231 -14.49 10.36 22.52
C THR A 231 -15.16 9.00 22.63
N TYR A 232 -14.99 8.15 21.62
CA TYR A 232 -15.44 6.76 21.64
C TYR A 232 -14.65 5.91 20.64
N THR A 233 -14.72 4.58 20.75
CA THR A 233 -13.85 3.64 20.02
C THR A 233 -14.61 2.48 19.36
N SER A 234 -14.06 1.97 18.27
CA SER A 234 -14.63 0.88 17.47
C SER A 234 -14.21 -0.52 17.89
N GLN A 235 -13.17 -0.62 18.73
CA GLN A 235 -12.54 -1.89 19.13
C GLN A 235 -12.12 -2.81 17.98
N ASN A 236 -11.80 -2.26 16.80
CA ASN A 236 -11.28 -2.99 15.65
C ASN A 236 -9.73 -3.04 15.66
N PRO A 237 -9.08 -4.17 16.00
CA PRO A 237 -7.63 -4.29 15.91
C PRO A 237 -7.17 -4.24 14.44
N PRO A 238 -6.00 -3.65 14.15
CA PRO A 238 -5.01 -3.08 15.07
C PRO A 238 -5.25 -1.59 15.38
N SER A 239 -6.27 -0.95 14.80
CA SER A 239 -6.50 0.49 14.97
C SER A 239 -6.78 0.88 16.41
N VAL A 240 -7.74 0.21 17.04
CA VAL A 240 -8.04 0.33 18.47
C VAL A 240 -8.61 -0.99 18.99
N PHE A 241 -8.26 -1.37 20.21
CA PHE A 241 -8.94 -2.42 20.96
C PHE A 241 -8.80 -2.19 22.46
N VAL A 242 -9.72 -2.79 23.20
CA VAL A 242 -9.81 -2.67 24.66
C VAL A 242 -9.58 -4.03 25.29
N PHE A 243 -8.90 -4.05 26.44
CA PHE A 243 -8.70 -5.24 27.25
C PHE A 243 -8.57 -4.90 28.73
N MET A 244 -8.78 -5.90 29.59
CA MET A 244 -8.54 -5.80 31.03
C MET A 244 -7.10 -6.16 31.33
N ASP A 245 -6.39 -5.29 32.04
CA ASP A 245 -5.04 -5.61 32.52
C ASP A 245 -5.05 -6.54 33.74
N GLU A 246 -3.86 -6.95 34.17
CA GLU A 246 -3.66 -7.83 35.34
C GLU A 246 -4.13 -7.18 36.65
N SER A 247 -4.38 -5.86 36.67
CA SER A 247 -4.87 -5.08 37.80
C SER A 247 -6.35 -4.73 37.70
N GLU A 248 -7.10 -5.44 36.84
CA GLU A 248 -8.53 -5.25 36.57
C GLU A 248 -8.90 -3.84 36.06
N ASN A 249 -7.96 -3.13 35.41
CA ASN A 249 -8.24 -1.86 34.77
C ASN A 249 -8.44 -2.02 33.26
N ILE A 250 -9.43 -1.32 32.73
CA ILE A 250 -9.67 -1.23 31.29
C ILE A 250 -8.55 -0.42 30.63
N LYS A 251 -7.83 -1.03 29.69
CA LYS A 251 -6.81 -0.36 28.86
C LYS A 251 -7.24 -0.30 27.41
N ILE A 252 -7.05 0.88 26.82
CA ILE A 252 -7.29 1.15 25.40
C ILE A 252 -5.93 1.16 24.68
N VAL A 253 -5.78 0.35 23.66
CA VAL A 253 -4.54 0.18 22.89
C VAL A 253 -4.83 0.24 21.40
N GLY A 254 -3.81 0.57 20.61
CA GLY A 254 -3.87 0.66 19.15
C GLY A 254 -3.24 1.97 18.67
N TYR A 255 -2.84 2.02 17.40
CA TYR A 255 -2.11 3.18 16.88
C TYR A 255 -3.00 4.44 16.77
N VAL A 256 -4.31 4.29 16.54
CA VAL A 256 -5.27 5.40 16.52
C VAL A 256 -5.61 5.83 17.94
N ALA A 257 -5.79 4.88 18.86
CA ALA A 257 -6.02 5.19 20.28
C ALA A 257 -4.83 5.92 20.89
N SER A 258 -3.61 5.47 20.59
CA SER A 258 -2.37 6.10 21.06
C SER A 258 -2.28 7.55 20.59
N PHE A 259 -2.72 7.86 19.38
CA PHE A 259 -2.81 9.23 18.88
C PHE A 259 -3.77 10.09 19.71
N VAL A 260 -4.99 9.61 19.98
CA VAL A 260 -5.99 10.37 20.76
C VAL A 260 -5.57 10.53 22.22
N LEU A 261 -4.97 9.50 22.83
CA LEU A 261 -4.40 9.58 24.18
C LEU A 261 -3.24 10.58 24.24
N ALA A 262 -2.34 10.55 23.26
CA ALA A 262 -1.25 11.51 23.16
C ALA A 262 -1.77 12.94 22.92
N PHE A 263 -2.82 13.11 22.12
CA PHE A 263 -3.46 14.40 21.90
C PHE A 263 -3.91 15.04 23.22
N ALA A 264 -4.62 14.27 24.06
CA ALA A 264 -5.09 14.75 25.36
C ALA A 264 -3.93 15.16 26.28
N GLN A 265 -2.85 14.38 26.29
CA GLN A 265 -1.66 14.68 27.09
C GLN A 265 -0.90 15.92 26.59
N VAL A 266 -0.66 16.02 25.29
CA VAL A 266 0.14 17.11 24.68
C VAL A 266 -0.57 18.46 24.82
N PHE A 267 -1.89 18.49 24.67
CA PHE A 267 -2.66 19.73 24.71
C PHE A 267 -3.41 19.95 26.02
N ASN A 268 -3.09 19.18 27.07
CA ASN A 268 -3.69 19.29 28.41
C ASN A 268 -5.23 19.30 28.34
N ALA A 269 -5.81 18.26 27.75
CA ALA A 269 -7.26 18.01 27.70
C ALA A 269 -7.61 16.74 28.49
N SER A 270 -8.84 16.66 28.98
CA SER A 270 -9.37 15.41 29.54
C SER A 270 -10.18 14.66 28.48
N LEU A 271 -10.22 13.33 28.58
CA LEU A 271 -11.01 12.48 27.69
C LEU A 271 -12.19 11.90 28.46
N GLU A 272 -13.38 12.02 27.90
CA GLU A 272 -14.60 11.44 28.42
C GLU A 272 -15.19 10.48 27.39
N MET A 273 -15.50 9.26 27.82
CA MET A 273 -16.10 8.27 26.93
C MET A 273 -17.59 8.58 26.77
N TYR A 274 -18.06 8.64 25.53
CA TYR A 274 -19.48 8.89 25.23
C TYR A 274 -20.42 7.92 25.95
N GLN A 275 -19.99 6.67 26.06
CA GLN A 275 -20.67 5.59 26.79
C GLN A 275 -19.63 4.74 27.53
N PRO A 276 -20.03 3.99 28.58
CA PRO A 276 -19.19 2.98 29.20
C PRO A 276 -18.68 1.98 28.15
N LEU A 277 -17.42 1.56 28.29
CA LEU A 277 -16.80 0.62 27.35
C LEU A 277 -17.22 -0.81 27.70
N GLU A 278 -17.95 -1.47 26.80
CA GLU A 278 -18.25 -2.90 26.89
C GLU A 278 -17.15 -3.71 26.18
N LEU A 279 -16.64 -4.77 26.82
CA LEU A 279 -15.58 -5.58 26.22
C LEU A 279 -16.12 -6.40 25.05
N GLN A 280 -15.38 -6.43 23.93
CA GLN A 280 -15.66 -7.22 22.72
C GLN A 280 -16.84 -6.73 21.86
N GLU A 281 -17.45 -5.58 22.16
CA GLU A 281 -18.38 -4.94 21.24
C GLU A 281 -17.60 -4.21 20.13
N THR A 282 -17.59 -4.78 18.93
CA THR A 282 -16.96 -4.16 17.76
C THR A 282 -17.97 -3.28 17.04
N LEU A 283 -17.67 -1.99 16.94
CA LEU A 283 -18.49 -1.03 16.22
C LEU A 283 -17.83 -0.66 14.89
N ALA A 284 -18.60 -0.51 13.82
CA ALA A 284 -18.03 -0.12 12.54
C ALA A 284 -17.50 1.33 12.60
N ASN A 285 -16.28 1.59 12.10
CA ASN A 285 -15.70 2.94 12.05
C ASN A 285 -16.64 3.96 11.37
N LYS A 286 -17.40 3.52 10.36
CA LYS A 286 -18.40 4.34 9.66
C LYS A 286 -19.44 4.94 10.62
N HIS A 287 -19.88 4.18 11.62
CA HIS A 287 -20.85 4.63 12.60
C HIS A 287 -20.25 5.72 13.52
N LEU A 288 -19.03 5.52 14.02
CA LEU A 288 -18.32 6.52 14.83
C LEU A 288 -18.06 7.81 14.06
N ASN A 289 -17.64 7.69 12.80
CA ASN A 289 -17.41 8.84 11.94
C ASN A 289 -18.72 9.60 11.68
N GLN A 290 -19.85 8.91 11.58
CA GLN A 290 -21.17 9.54 11.51
C GLN A 290 -21.53 10.25 12.82
N MET A 291 -21.31 9.63 13.98
CA MET A 291 -21.54 10.28 15.28
C MET A 291 -20.70 11.55 15.45
N ALA A 292 -19.44 11.55 15.00
CA ALA A 292 -18.60 12.73 14.98
C ALA A 292 -19.15 13.83 14.07
N ARG A 293 -19.61 13.47 12.86
CA ARG A 293 -20.27 14.43 11.94
C ARG A 293 -21.56 15.01 12.51
N GLU A 294 -22.32 14.21 13.26
CA GLU A 294 -23.53 14.65 13.99
C GLU A 294 -23.22 15.48 15.24
N GLY A 295 -21.94 15.66 15.60
CA GLY A 295 -21.53 16.43 16.78
C GLY A 295 -21.71 15.71 18.11
N LYS A 296 -21.93 14.39 18.11
CA LYS A 296 -22.02 13.57 19.34
C LYS A 296 -20.65 13.22 19.92
N LEU A 297 -19.62 13.20 19.08
CA LEU A 297 -18.22 12.93 19.46
C LEU A 297 -17.37 14.11 19.00
N ASP A 298 -16.53 14.65 19.89
CA ASP A 298 -15.60 15.73 19.56
C ASP A 298 -14.39 15.21 18.80
N LEU A 299 -13.86 14.04 19.22
CA LEU A 299 -12.70 13.39 18.63
C LEU A 299 -12.86 11.86 18.66
N PRO A 300 -13.26 11.19 17.56
CA PRO A 300 -13.43 9.75 17.53
C PRO A 300 -12.07 9.02 17.48
N MET A 301 -11.95 7.85 18.14
CA MET A 301 -10.82 6.95 17.96
C MET A 301 -11.02 6.04 16.72
N ALA A 302 -11.33 6.66 15.59
CA ALA A 302 -11.58 5.97 14.33
C ALA A 302 -11.04 6.79 13.15
N LEU A 303 -10.67 6.09 12.08
CA LEU A 303 -10.30 6.71 10.82
C LEU A 303 -11.48 6.64 9.86
N THR A 304 -11.64 7.68 9.05
CA THR A 304 -12.53 7.69 7.90
C THR A 304 -11.71 7.50 6.64
N GLU A 305 -12.20 6.67 5.72
CA GLU A 305 -11.61 6.46 4.40
C GLU A 305 -12.34 7.33 3.39
N ASN A 306 -11.58 8.14 2.65
CA ASN A 306 -12.12 8.98 1.60
C ASN A 306 -11.83 8.43 0.22
N SER A 307 -12.90 8.02 -0.47
CA SER A 307 -12.88 7.64 -1.88
C SER A 307 -13.39 8.76 -2.81
N GLN A 308 -14.08 9.78 -2.27
CA GLN A 308 -14.70 10.86 -3.07
C GLN A 308 -14.33 12.24 -2.53
N GLN A 309 -14.08 13.18 -3.46
CA GLN A 309 -13.74 14.59 -3.21
C GLN A 309 -14.85 15.39 -2.49
N THR A 310 -16.02 14.80 -2.24
CA THR A 310 -17.22 15.49 -1.72
C THR A 310 -17.24 15.68 -0.21
N SER A 311 -16.32 15.08 0.55
CA SER A 311 -16.31 15.09 2.03
C SER A 311 -15.32 16.10 2.65
N MET A 312 -14.74 17.01 1.86
CA MET A 312 -13.60 17.87 2.24
C MET A 312 -13.86 18.86 3.40
N GLY A 313 -15.08 18.90 3.97
CA GLY A 313 -15.42 19.73 5.13
C GLY A 313 -15.08 19.07 6.47
N HIS A 314 -15.62 17.88 6.75
CA HIS A 314 -15.67 17.33 8.11
C HIS A 314 -14.37 16.67 8.59
N GLU A 315 -13.23 16.86 7.92
CA GLU A 315 -12.07 15.98 8.13
C GLU A 315 -10.78 16.72 8.46
N SER A 316 -9.95 16.07 9.27
CA SER A 316 -8.58 16.50 9.49
C SER A 316 -7.74 16.39 8.22
N ASN A 317 -6.52 16.92 8.30
CA ASN A 317 -5.44 16.56 7.39
C ASN A 317 -5.24 15.04 7.36
N TYR A 318 -4.62 14.54 6.30
CA TYR A 318 -4.43 13.12 6.07
C TYR A 318 -3.59 12.49 7.19
N TYR A 319 -4.24 11.67 8.01
CA TYR A 319 -3.60 10.84 9.02
C TYR A 319 -2.75 9.77 8.37
N ASP A 320 -3.21 9.17 7.26
CA ASP A 320 -2.42 8.25 6.43
C ASP A 320 -2.81 8.23 4.96
N ILE A 321 -1.86 7.87 4.09
CA ILE A 321 -2.07 7.66 2.66
C ILE A 321 -1.92 6.18 2.39
N ILE A 322 -3.05 5.53 2.11
CA ILE A 322 -3.13 4.09 1.98
C ILE A 322 -3.25 3.72 0.51
N LYS A 323 -2.47 2.71 0.14
CA LYS A 323 -2.63 1.98 -1.12
C LYS A 323 -3.21 0.62 -0.77
N PRO A 324 -4.34 0.22 -1.37
CA PRO A 324 -4.88 -1.09 -1.11
C PRO A 324 -3.96 -2.12 -1.79
N LEU A 325 -3.70 -3.20 -1.09
CA LEU A 325 -2.78 -4.27 -1.44
C LEU A 325 -3.57 -5.56 -1.57
N ILE A 326 -3.18 -6.41 -2.50
CA ILE A 326 -3.74 -7.77 -2.61
C ILE A 326 -2.70 -8.72 -2.01
N ILE A 327 -3.10 -9.40 -0.94
CA ILE A 327 -2.31 -10.48 -0.34
C ILE A 327 -2.84 -11.81 -0.86
N VAL A 328 -1.93 -12.66 -1.33
CA VAL A 328 -2.24 -14.01 -1.82
C VAL A 328 -1.36 -15.02 -1.11
N PRO A 329 -1.79 -16.29 -0.96
CA PRO A 329 -0.92 -17.33 -0.43
C PRO A 329 0.40 -17.38 -1.21
N CYS A 330 1.51 -17.48 -0.49
CA CYS A 330 2.81 -17.71 -1.11
C CYS A 330 2.79 -19.09 -1.77
N SER A 331 3.46 -19.22 -2.90
CA SER A 331 3.58 -20.49 -3.59
C SER A 331 4.39 -21.47 -2.76
N GLY A 332 3.81 -22.65 -2.51
CA GLY A 332 4.51 -23.73 -1.81
C GLY A 332 5.67 -24.30 -2.64
N ARG A 333 6.60 -24.99 -1.98
CA ARG A 333 7.64 -25.79 -2.62
C ARG A 333 7.03 -26.85 -3.54
N MET A 334 7.69 -27.13 -4.66
CA MET A 334 7.24 -28.18 -5.57
C MET A 334 7.34 -29.55 -4.92
N ASN A 335 6.38 -30.42 -5.22
CA ASN A 335 6.46 -31.82 -4.82
C ASN A 335 7.59 -32.53 -5.59
N ILE A 336 8.23 -33.53 -4.98
CA ILE A 336 9.32 -34.29 -5.60
C ILE A 336 8.88 -34.89 -6.96
N ARG A 337 7.62 -35.31 -7.10
CA ARG A 337 7.06 -35.75 -8.39
C ARG A 337 7.13 -34.67 -9.49
N GLN A 338 6.84 -33.42 -9.16
CA GLN A 338 6.94 -32.30 -10.10
C GLN A 338 8.40 -31.99 -10.44
N VAL A 339 9.30 -32.12 -9.46
CA VAL A 339 10.75 -32.01 -9.67
C VAL A 339 11.24 -33.05 -10.68
N TYR A 340 10.79 -34.31 -10.57
CA TYR A 340 11.08 -35.33 -11.59
C TYR A 340 10.53 -34.96 -12.97
N GLY A 341 9.36 -34.32 -13.05
CA GLY A 341 8.83 -33.79 -14.32
C GLY A 341 9.72 -32.72 -14.96
N ILE A 342 10.36 -31.87 -14.14
CA ILE A 342 11.32 -30.86 -14.63
C ILE A 342 12.63 -31.52 -15.10
N LEU A 343 13.10 -32.54 -14.38
CA LEU A 343 14.31 -33.29 -14.71
C LEU A 343 14.14 -34.10 -16.00
N LEU A 344 13.02 -34.82 -16.11
CA LEU A 344 12.68 -35.69 -17.23
C LEU A 344 11.80 -34.95 -18.25
N ASN A 345 12.25 -33.76 -18.65
CA ASN A 345 11.54 -32.95 -19.64
C ASN A 345 11.75 -33.51 -21.07
N GLU A 346 10.88 -33.13 -22.01
CA GLU A 346 10.95 -33.46 -23.44
C GLU A 346 12.33 -33.14 -24.05
N TYR A 347 12.94 -32.04 -23.60
CA TYR A 347 14.28 -31.65 -24.02
C TYR A 347 15.35 -32.67 -23.62
N PHE A 348 15.29 -33.22 -22.41
CA PHE A 348 16.26 -34.20 -21.93
C PHE A 348 16.18 -35.50 -22.76
N TYR A 349 14.96 -36.04 -22.93
CA TYR A 349 14.76 -37.20 -23.78
C TYR A 349 15.14 -36.92 -25.24
N GLY A 350 14.81 -35.74 -25.75
CA GLY A 350 15.20 -35.29 -27.08
C GLY A 350 16.71 -35.29 -27.28
N CYS A 351 17.48 -34.74 -26.33
CA CYS A 351 18.94 -34.76 -26.38
C CYS A 351 19.51 -36.18 -26.33
N VAL A 352 19.02 -37.05 -25.42
CA VAL A 352 19.52 -38.43 -25.31
C VAL A 352 19.21 -39.22 -26.58
N ILE A 353 18.00 -39.11 -27.13
CA ILE A 353 17.61 -39.79 -28.37
C ILE A 353 18.43 -39.26 -29.55
N LEU A 354 18.59 -37.95 -29.70
CA LEU A 354 19.36 -37.33 -30.79
C LEU A 354 20.84 -37.73 -30.72
N CYS A 355 21.45 -37.71 -29.53
CA CYS A 355 22.82 -38.17 -29.34
C CYS A 355 22.95 -39.67 -29.63
N SER A 356 21.99 -40.49 -29.18
CA SER A 356 21.98 -41.93 -29.43
C SER A 356 21.88 -42.25 -30.93
N VAL A 357 20.95 -41.60 -31.65
CA VAL A 357 20.75 -41.81 -33.08
C VAL A 357 21.95 -41.32 -33.86
N SER A 358 22.46 -40.10 -33.62
CA SER A 358 23.60 -39.57 -34.36
C SER A 358 24.87 -40.43 -34.18
N LEU A 359 25.16 -40.88 -32.96
CA LEU A 359 26.29 -41.79 -32.70
C LEU A 359 26.03 -43.20 -33.29
N SER A 360 24.78 -43.67 -33.29
CA SER A 360 24.41 -44.96 -33.91
C SER A 360 24.57 -44.95 -35.42
N ILE A 361 24.20 -43.85 -36.08
CA ILE A 361 24.42 -43.64 -37.52
C ILE A 361 25.93 -43.64 -37.81
N LEU A 362 26.71 -42.90 -37.03
CA LEU A 362 28.17 -42.86 -37.21
C LEU A 362 28.83 -44.23 -37.01
N HIS A 363 28.36 -45.00 -36.03
CA HIS A 363 28.79 -46.39 -35.80
C HIS A 363 28.47 -47.30 -36.98
N SER A 364 27.23 -47.23 -37.48
CA SER A 364 26.78 -48.02 -38.62
C SER A 364 27.49 -47.62 -39.92
N LEU A 365 27.84 -46.35 -40.10
CA LEU A 365 28.63 -45.89 -41.26
C LEU A 365 30.05 -46.42 -41.21
N ILE A 366 30.68 -46.43 -40.03
CA ILE A 366 32.01 -47.04 -39.85
C ILE A 366 31.94 -48.55 -40.12
N ASP A 367 30.94 -49.25 -39.59
CA ASP A 367 30.77 -50.69 -39.85
C ASP A 367 30.47 -50.99 -41.34
N TYR A 368 29.72 -50.13 -42.04
CA TYR A 368 29.43 -50.28 -43.47
C TYR A 368 30.67 -50.00 -44.34
N CYS A 369 31.38 -48.90 -44.11
CA CYS A 369 32.52 -48.48 -44.93
C CYS A 369 33.74 -49.40 -44.78
N PHE A 370 33.98 -49.95 -43.59
CA PHE A 370 35.20 -50.72 -43.32
C PHE A 370 34.98 -52.24 -43.35
N ASP A 371 33.81 -52.74 -42.92
CA ASP A 371 33.58 -54.18 -42.74
C ASP A 371 32.40 -54.73 -43.58
N GLY A 372 31.68 -53.88 -44.33
CA GLY A 372 30.59 -54.29 -45.22
C GLY A 372 29.36 -54.88 -44.52
N LEU A 373 29.23 -54.72 -43.20
CA LEU A 373 28.15 -55.28 -42.40
C LEU A 373 26.92 -54.38 -42.43
N TRP A 374 25.78 -54.88 -42.92
CA TRP A 374 24.53 -54.11 -42.98
C TRP A 374 23.46 -54.65 -42.02
N ASN A 375 23.31 -54.00 -40.86
CA ASN A 375 22.24 -54.28 -39.91
C ASN A 375 21.27 -53.11 -39.82
N ARG A 376 20.05 -53.28 -40.36
CA ARG A 376 19.02 -52.22 -40.43
C ARG A 376 18.53 -51.75 -39.05
N LEU A 377 18.52 -52.62 -38.05
CA LEU A 377 18.05 -52.30 -36.69
C LEU A 377 19.08 -51.50 -35.86
N ASN A 378 20.37 -51.61 -36.19
CA ASN A 378 21.45 -50.90 -35.49
C ASN A 378 21.50 -49.40 -35.81
N PHE A 379 20.76 -48.93 -36.81
CA PHE A 379 20.69 -47.52 -37.19
C PHE A 379 19.91 -46.68 -36.18
N LEU A 380 18.81 -47.24 -35.64
CA LEU A 380 17.94 -46.55 -34.69
C LEU A 380 18.27 -46.90 -33.22
N LEU A 381 18.52 -48.18 -32.92
CA LEU A 381 18.78 -48.66 -31.57
C LEU A 381 20.02 -49.56 -31.57
N ASN A 382 21.20 -48.94 -31.51
CA ASN A 382 22.44 -49.68 -31.37
C ASN A 382 22.61 -50.15 -29.91
N HIS A 383 22.56 -51.47 -29.73
CA HIS A 383 22.71 -52.14 -28.43
C HIS A 383 24.02 -51.80 -27.68
N ARG A 384 25.01 -51.21 -28.34
CA ARG A 384 26.30 -50.82 -27.72
C ARG A 384 26.35 -49.35 -27.34
N ILE A 385 25.73 -48.48 -28.13
CA ILE A 385 25.83 -47.02 -27.97
C ILE A 385 24.83 -46.50 -26.97
N PHE A 386 23.60 -47.01 -27.00
CA PHE A 386 22.56 -46.56 -26.09
C PHE A 386 22.92 -46.82 -24.62
N PRO A 387 23.41 -48.02 -24.21
CA PRO A 387 23.89 -48.22 -22.84
C PRO A 387 25.09 -47.35 -22.49
N GLY A 388 26.05 -47.18 -23.41
CA GLY A 388 27.23 -46.33 -23.18
C GLY A 388 26.88 -44.86 -22.97
N LEU A 389 25.89 -44.34 -23.70
CA LEU A 389 25.39 -42.97 -23.53
C LEU A 389 24.63 -42.77 -22.21
N LEU A 390 23.98 -43.83 -21.69
CA LEU A 390 23.35 -43.83 -20.37
C LEU A 390 24.35 -44.08 -19.22
N GLY A 391 25.65 -44.21 -19.51
CA GLY A 391 26.70 -44.45 -18.52
C GLY A 391 26.82 -45.91 -18.06
N TYR A 392 26.15 -46.85 -18.73
CA TYR A 392 26.30 -48.29 -18.47
C TYR A 392 27.50 -48.88 -19.20
N SER A 393 28.06 -49.96 -18.63
CA SER A 393 29.10 -50.74 -19.29
C SER A 393 28.54 -51.45 -20.53
N PHE A 394 29.32 -51.50 -21.60
CA PHE A 394 28.96 -52.19 -22.83
C PHE A 394 30.15 -52.98 -23.38
N ALA A 395 29.87 -54.09 -24.05
CA ALA A 395 30.91 -54.90 -24.68
C ALA A 395 31.38 -54.24 -25.98
N THR A 396 32.65 -53.82 -26.01
CA THR A 396 33.28 -53.26 -27.20
C THR A 396 33.59 -54.38 -28.20
N ARG A 397 33.43 -54.09 -29.50
CA ARG A 397 33.87 -55.00 -30.56
C ARG A 397 35.38 -54.89 -30.70
N ASN A 398 36.06 -56.03 -30.70
CA ASN A 398 37.49 -56.09 -30.99
C ASN A 398 37.71 -55.87 -32.50
N SER A 399 38.03 -54.63 -32.87
CA SER A 399 38.28 -54.23 -34.25
C SER A 399 39.62 -53.47 -34.35
N PRO A 400 40.41 -53.69 -35.41
CA PRO A 400 41.71 -53.02 -35.58
C PRO A 400 41.57 -51.53 -35.89
N TRP A 401 40.38 -51.05 -36.28
CA TRP A 401 40.16 -49.68 -36.77
C TRP A 401 40.21 -48.63 -35.66
N ARG A 402 41.07 -47.62 -35.80
CA ARG A 402 41.23 -46.51 -34.84
C ARG A 402 39.97 -45.63 -34.72
N GLY A 403 39.21 -45.47 -35.80
CA GLY A 403 37.97 -44.68 -35.81
C GLY A 403 36.91 -45.21 -34.84
N LEU A 404 36.76 -46.53 -34.75
CA LEU A 404 35.81 -47.17 -33.83
C LEU A 404 36.21 -46.96 -32.36
N LYS A 405 37.52 -46.97 -32.07
CA LYS A 405 38.04 -46.69 -30.72
C LYS A 405 37.81 -45.24 -30.30
N ILE A 406 37.99 -44.29 -31.22
CA ILE A 406 37.69 -42.87 -30.99
C ILE A 406 36.18 -42.66 -30.77
N LEU A 407 35.34 -43.36 -31.52
CA LEU A 407 33.89 -43.32 -31.33
C LEU A 407 33.48 -43.82 -29.94
N TYR A 408 34.02 -44.93 -29.47
CA TYR A 408 33.73 -45.43 -28.12
C TYR A 408 34.22 -44.47 -27.02
N LEU A 409 35.36 -43.79 -27.22
CA LEU A 409 35.81 -42.72 -26.32
C LEU A 409 34.83 -41.55 -26.29
N LEU A 410 34.29 -41.16 -27.46
CA LEU A 410 33.29 -40.10 -27.56
C LEU A 410 31.97 -40.49 -26.87
N VAL A 411 31.50 -41.73 -27.06
CA VAL A 411 30.34 -42.28 -26.36
C VAL A 411 30.54 -42.23 -24.84
N PHE A 412 31.73 -42.62 -24.37
CA PHE A 412 32.09 -42.54 -22.95
C PHE A 412 32.05 -41.10 -22.42
N LEU A 413 32.67 -40.15 -23.11
CA LEU A 413 32.68 -38.74 -22.70
C LEU A 413 31.25 -38.14 -22.70
N ALA A 414 30.44 -38.48 -23.70
CA ALA A 414 29.05 -38.05 -23.79
C ALA A 414 28.20 -38.62 -22.64
N GLY A 415 28.33 -39.93 -22.36
CA GLY A 415 27.60 -40.58 -21.27
C GLY A 415 28.03 -40.08 -19.89
N LEU A 416 29.32 -39.82 -19.71
CA LEU A 416 29.86 -39.21 -18.49
C LEU A 416 29.29 -37.79 -18.27
N ASN A 417 29.24 -36.97 -19.33
CA ASN A 417 28.67 -35.62 -19.24
C ASN A 417 27.17 -35.66 -18.87
N ILE A 418 26.37 -36.49 -19.54
CA ILE A 418 24.94 -36.65 -19.25
C ILE A 418 24.74 -37.11 -17.80
N SER A 419 25.52 -38.10 -17.34
CA SER A 419 25.43 -38.62 -15.97
C SER A 419 25.78 -37.56 -14.92
N ILE A 420 26.83 -36.76 -15.15
CA ILE A 420 27.23 -35.66 -14.24
C ILE A 420 26.18 -34.55 -14.22
N GLN A 421 25.65 -34.16 -15.37
CA GLN A 421 24.60 -33.13 -15.43
C GLN A 421 23.32 -33.60 -14.71
N PHE A 422 22.95 -34.87 -14.89
CA PHE A 422 21.79 -35.43 -14.22
C PHE A 422 22.01 -35.52 -12.70
N ALA A 423 23.15 -36.06 -12.26
CA ALA A 423 23.48 -36.20 -10.84
C ALA A 423 23.59 -34.84 -10.12
N SER A 424 24.21 -33.84 -10.75
CA SER A 424 24.29 -32.48 -10.18
C SER A 424 22.92 -31.83 -10.11
N LYS A 425 22.13 -31.89 -11.18
CA LYS A 425 20.81 -31.26 -11.23
C LYS A 425 19.81 -31.89 -10.25
N ILE A 426 19.83 -33.21 -10.09
CA ILE A 426 18.96 -33.89 -9.12
C ILE A 426 19.39 -33.59 -7.68
N SER A 427 20.70 -33.56 -7.39
CA SER A 427 21.21 -33.19 -6.07
C SER A 427 20.80 -31.77 -5.69
N THR A 428 20.96 -30.80 -6.59
CA THR A 428 20.54 -29.41 -6.35
C THR A 428 19.03 -29.31 -6.13
N LEU A 429 18.21 -29.94 -6.98
CA LEU A 429 16.74 -29.84 -6.88
C LEU A 429 16.14 -30.60 -5.69
N LEU A 430 16.82 -31.64 -5.18
CA LEU A 430 16.43 -32.32 -3.96
C LEU A 430 16.88 -31.57 -2.70
N THR A 431 18.00 -30.84 -2.78
CA THR A 431 18.52 -30.02 -1.68
C THR A 431 17.71 -28.73 -1.51
N ASP A 432 17.47 -28.00 -2.60
CA ASP A 432 16.63 -26.80 -2.60
C ASP A 432 15.54 -26.93 -3.66
N GLN A 433 14.34 -27.25 -3.19
CA GLN A 433 13.20 -27.48 -4.07
C GLN A 433 12.70 -26.15 -4.64
N PRO A 434 12.56 -26.02 -5.97
CA PRO A 434 12.00 -24.82 -6.57
C PRO A 434 10.56 -24.60 -6.06
N HIS A 435 10.16 -23.34 -5.98
CA HIS A 435 8.82 -22.97 -5.58
C HIS A 435 7.89 -23.00 -6.80
N ASN A 436 6.60 -23.28 -6.56
CA ASN A 436 5.60 -23.13 -7.60
C ASN A 436 5.54 -21.66 -8.08
N ARG A 437 5.00 -21.44 -9.28
CA ARG A 437 4.85 -20.08 -9.82
C ARG A 437 3.98 -19.23 -8.89
N GLN A 438 4.54 -18.13 -8.38
CA GLN A 438 3.83 -17.17 -7.55
C GLN A 438 2.77 -16.42 -8.36
N ILE A 439 1.63 -16.14 -7.73
CA ILE A 439 0.58 -15.28 -8.30
C ILE A 439 1.01 -13.83 -8.09
N LEU A 440 1.34 -13.13 -9.19
CA LEU A 440 1.83 -11.75 -9.15
C LEU A 440 0.93 -10.75 -9.90
N THR A 441 0.06 -11.24 -10.79
CA THR A 441 -0.80 -10.41 -11.65
C THR A 441 -2.25 -10.91 -11.68
N TYR A 442 -3.19 -10.07 -12.08
CA TYR A 442 -4.59 -10.41 -12.34
C TYR A 442 -4.73 -11.51 -13.38
N LYS A 443 -3.80 -11.57 -14.35
CA LYS A 443 -3.76 -12.67 -15.34
C LYS A 443 -3.39 -14.00 -14.70
N ASP A 444 -2.44 -14.00 -13.77
CA ASP A 444 -2.09 -15.21 -13.02
C ASP A 444 -3.25 -15.61 -12.10
N LEU A 445 -3.88 -14.64 -11.43
CA LEU A 445 -5.02 -14.88 -10.54
C LEU A 445 -6.24 -15.44 -11.27
N SER A 446 -6.56 -14.93 -12.47
CA SER A 446 -7.69 -15.42 -13.28
C SER A 446 -7.48 -16.82 -13.85
N ARG A 447 -6.21 -17.24 -14.04
CA ARG A 447 -5.85 -18.62 -14.43
C ARG A 447 -5.79 -19.57 -13.24
N SER A 448 -5.63 -19.04 -12.03
CA SER A 448 -5.61 -19.82 -10.80
C SER A 448 -7.02 -20.11 -10.30
N SER A 449 -7.18 -21.16 -9.49
CA SER A 449 -8.41 -21.44 -8.76
C SER A 449 -8.61 -20.54 -7.53
N LEU A 450 -7.61 -19.73 -7.16
CA LEU A 450 -7.65 -18.87 -5.99
C LEU A 450 -8.70 -17.76 -6.17
N LYS A 451 -9.50 -17.54 -5.12
CA LYS A 451 -10.46 -16.44 -5.04
C LYS A 451 -10.05 -15.42 -3.99
N ILE A 452 -10.30 -14.15 -4.24
CA ILE A 452 -10.10 -13.06 -3.27
C ILE A 452 -11.39 -12.87 -2.49
N LEU A 453 -11.31 -12.99 -1.17
CA LEU A 453 -12.45 -12.79 -0.27
C LEU A 453 -12.55 -11.31 0.09
N ILE A 454 -13.73 -10.72 -0.13
CA ILE A 454 -13.99 -9.29 0.05
C ILE A 454 -15.38 -9.09 0.64
N ASP A 455 -15.56 -8.04 1.43
CA ASP A 455 -16.87 -7.59 1.89
C ASP A 455 -17.81 -7.25 0.71
N GLN A 456 -19.10 -7.56 0.82
CA GLN A 456 -20.06 -7.39 -0.26
C GLN A 456 -20.18 -5.93 -0.76
N LEU A 457 -20.23 -4.95 0.15
CA LEU A 457 -20.41 -3.54 -0.21
C LEU A 457 -19.22 -3.01 -1.00
N TYR A 458 -18.01 -3.34 -0.54
CA TYR A 458 -16.77 -2.95 -1.21
C TYR A 458 -16.56 -3.76 -2.51
N GLY A 459 -16.89 -5.05 -2.49
CA GLY A 459 -16.75 -5.95 -3.63
C GLY A 459 -17.57 -5.53 -4.84
N GLU A 460 -18.80 -5.05 -4.65
CA GLU A 460 -19.63 -4.54 -5.75
C GLU A 460 -19.04 -3.29 -6.41
N ALA A 461 -18.43 -2.38 -5.63
CA ALA A 461 -17.73 -1.23 -6.19
C ALA A 461 -16.51 -1.68 -7.02
N VAL A 462 -15.70 -2.61 -6.48
CA VAL A 462 -14.51 -3.14 -7.16
C VAL A 462 -14.87 -3.91 -8.44
N LYS A 463 -15.97 -4.67 -8.44
CA LYS A 463 -16.42 -5.43 -9.63
C LYS A 463 -16.69 -4.52 -10.84
N ARG A 464 -17.17 -3.30 -10.59
CA ARG A 464 -17.47 -2.32 -11.66
C ARG A 464 -16.21 -1.77 -12.31
N GLU A 465 -15.14 -1.59 -11.54
CA GLU A 465 -13.90 -0.96 -12.00
C GLU A 465 -12.87 -1.99 -12.50
N TYR A 466 -12.82 -3.19 -11.91
CA TYR A 466 -11.79 -4.20 -12.19
C TYR A 466 -12.40 -5.54 -12.66
N THR A 467 -12.73 -5.63 -13.95
CA THR A 467 -13.41 -6.80 -14.55
C THR A 467 -12.61 -8.11 -14.49
N LEU A 468 -11.27 -8.05 -14.59
CA LEU A 468 -10.42 -9.23 -14.48
C LEU A 468 -10.36 -9.76 -13.04
N LEU A 469 -10.31 -8.87 -12.06
CA LEU A 469 -10.37 -9.23 -10.66
C LEU A 469 -11.74 -9.82 -10.30
N ALA A 470 -12.83 -9.25 -10.87
CA ALA A 470 -14.21 -9.69 -10.63
C ALA A 470 -14.45 -11.19 -10.85
N LYS A 471 -13.79 -11.80 -11.84
CA LYS A 471 -13.91 -13.25 -12.11
C LYS A 471 -13.30 -14.12 -11.01
N SER A 472 -12.38 -13.55 -10.23
CA SER A 472 -11.68 -14.21 -9.13
C SER A 472 -12.06 -13.66 -7.76
N MET A 473 -13.20 -12.96 -7.61
CA MET A 473 -13.68 -12.48 -6.32
C MET A 473 -14.78 -13.38 -5.73
N LYS A 474 -14.79 -13.53 -4.41
CA LYS A 474 -15.88 -14.09 -3.62
C LYS A 474 -16.30 -13.04 -2.58
N THR A 475 -17.57 -12.66 -2.58
CA THR A 475 -18.11 -11.68 -1.64
C THR A 475 -18.70 -12.38 -0.41
N THR A 476 -18.42 -11.87 0.79
CA THR A 476 -19.13 -12.24 2.02
C THR A 476 -19.93 -11.04 2.55
N SER A 477 -21.11 -11.30 3.12
CA SER A 477 -21.94 -10.30 3.79
C SER A 477 -21.51 -10.04 5.23
N TYR A 478 -20.70 -10.93 5.81
CA TYR A 478 -20.28 -10.86 7.21
C TYR A 478 -18.81 -10.42 7.31
N GLY A 479 -18.58 -9.15 7.65
CA GLY A 479 -17.22 -8.62 7.82
C GLY A 479 -16.41 -9.31 8.93
N SER A 480 -17.07 -9.88 9.95
CA SER A 480 -16.43 -10.66 11.01
C SER A 480 -15.78 -11.95 10.49
N GLU A 481 -16.44 -12.65 9.56
CA GLU A 481 -15.91 -13.85 8.91
C GLU A 481 -14.63 -13.54 8.11
N LEU A 482 -14.62 -12.39 7.41
CA LEU A 482 -13.44 -11.92 6.69
C LEU A 482 -12.26 -11.67 7.65
N ILE A 483 -12.51 -10.98 8.76
CA ILE A 483 -11.48 -10.68 9.77
C ILE A 483 -10.95 -11.98 10.39
N GLU A 484 -11.82 -12.94 10.68
CA GLU A 484 -11.44 -14.24 11.23
C GLU A 484 -10.56 -15.04 10.26
N HIS A 485 -10.94 -15.13 8.98
CA HIS A 485 -10.14 -15.81 7.95
C HIS A 485 -8.75 -15.19 7.75
N VAL A 486 -8.69 -13.86 7.79
CA VAL A 486 -7.42 -13.13 7.72
C VAL A 486 -6.56 -13.42 8.96
N ASN A 487 -7.14 -13.36 10.17
CA ASN A 487 -6.41 -13.59 11.42
C ASN A 487 -5.93 -15.03 11.60
N THR A 488 -6.68 -16.01 11.09
CA THR A 488 -6.35 -17.44 11.10
C THR A 488 -5.37 -17.85 10.00
N PHE A 489 -4.95 -16.92 9.13
CA PHE A 489 -4.07 -17.20 7.98
C PHE A 489 -4.63 -18.28 7.05
N ASN A 490 -5.92 -18.18 6.72
CA ASN A 490 -6.55 -19.15 5.82
C ASN A 490 -6.03 -18.97 4.38
N GLU A 491 -5.26 -19.96 3.89
CA GLU A 491 -4.63 -20.00 2.57
C GLU A 491 -5.61 -20.31 1.42
N THR A 492 -6.87 -20.62 1.70
CA THR A 492 -7.87 -20.93 0.63
C THR A 492 -8.28 -19.71 -0.18
N TYR A 493 -8.08 -18.51 0.37
CA TYR A 493 -8.42 -17.24 -0.27
C TYR A 493 -7.24 -16.27 -0.25
N GLY A 494 -7.23 -15.33 -1.20
CA GLY A 494 -6.49 -14.08 -1.04
C GLY A 494 -7.37 -13.01 -0.40
N TYR A 495 -6.75 -11.92 0.05
CA TYR A 495 -7.46 -10.85 0.75
C TYR A 495 -7.00 -9.48 0.28
N LEU A 496 -7.86 -8.48 0.51
CA LEU A 496 -7.46 -7.08 0.44
C LEU A 496 -6.90 -6.65 1.78
N ALA A 497 -5.71 -6.06 1.76
CA ALA A 497 -5.04 -5.50 2.92
C ALA A 497 -4.63 -4.05 2.64
N ASN A 498 -4.33 -3.30 3.68
CA ASN A 498 -3.63 -2.03 3.56
C ASN A 498 -2.19 -2.18 4.09
N ARG A 499 -1.38 -1.13 3.92
CA ARG A 499 0.00 -1.11 4.40
C ARG A 499 0.10 -1.43 5.90
N MET A 500 -0.72 -0.80 6.74
CA MET A 500 -0.68 -0.95 8.19
C MET A 500 -0.97 -2.41 8.63
N THR A 501 -1.96 -3.03 8.01
CA THR A 501 -2.33 -4.44 8.27
C THR A 501 -1.24 -5.37 7.74
N TRP A 502 -0.70 -5.09 6.54
CA TRP A 502 0.39 -5.87 5.98
C TRP A 502 1.65 -5.82 6.83
N GLU A 503 2.02 -4.67 7.40
CA GLU A 503 3.20 -4.56 8.28
C GLU A 503 3.09 -5.48 9.50
N ILE A 504 1.90 -5.60 10.09
CA ILE A 504 1.62 -6.53 11.19
C ILE A 504 1.76 -7.99 10.72
N PHE A 505 1.20 -8.33 9.55
CA PHE A 505 1.32 -9.69 9.01
C PHE A 505 2.73 -10.05 8.57
N ALA A 506 3.46 -9.11 7.98
CA ALA A 506 4.84 -9.30 7.58
C ALA A 506 5.71 -9.59 8.81
N ARG A 507 5.51 -8.85 9.91
CA ARG A 507 6.19 -9.09 11.19
C ARG A 507 5.84 -10.42 11.81
N ARG A 508 4.54 -10.77 11.86
CA ARG A 508 4.10 -12.08 12.38
C ARG A 508 4.78 -13.22 11.63
N GLN A 509 4.88 -13.13 10.31
CA GLN A 509 5.48 -14.16 9.46
C GLN A 509 7.01 -14.23 9.55
N GLN A 510 7.70 -13.27 10.18
CA GLN A 510 9.15 -13.37 10.44
C GLN A 510 9.48 -14.47 11.47
N PHE A 511 8.51 -14.83 12.32
CA PHE A 511 8.65 -15.90 13.31
C PHE A 511 8.27 -17.28 12.74
N TYR A 512 7.84 -17.35 11.49
CA TYR A 512 7.47 -18.60 10.83
C TYR A 512 8.62 -19.09 9.95
N SER A 513 8.69 -20.41 9.76
CA SER A 513 9.70 -21.05 8.90
C SER A 513 9.55 -20.64 7.42
N GLN A 514 8.33 -20.32 7.00
CA GLN A 514 7.99 -19.90 5.64
C GLN A 514 6.94 -18.80 5.67
N LYS A 515 6.99 -17.90 4.68
CA LYS A 515 5.94 -16.90 4.48
C LYS A 515 4.68 -17.58 3.98
N ILE A 516 3.55 -17.29 4.62
CA ILE A 516 2.23 -17.85 4.28
C ILE A 516 1.55 -16.99 3.21
N PHE A 517 1.63 -15.66 3.35
CA PHE A 517 1.10 -14.70 2.39
C PHE A 517 2.21 -13.85 1.77
N CYS A 518 2.03 -13.56 0.49
CA CYS A 518 2.91 -12.79 -0.35
C CYS A 518 2.11 -11.65 -0.99
N LEU A 519 2.77 -10.51 -1.22
CA LEU A 519 2.17 -9.39 -1.92
C LEU A 519 2.08 -9.69 -3.41
N MET A 520 0.94 -9.37 -4.01
CA MET A 520 0.80 -9.28 -5.46
C MET A 520 1.47 -7.98 -5.96
N ASN A 521 2.20 -8.04 -7.08
CA ASN A 521 2.96 -6.90 -7.59
C ASN A 521 2.09 -5.89 -8.37
N GLU A 522 0.93 -6.32 -8.84
CA GLU A 522 0.05 -5.47 -9.61
C GLU A 522 -0.66 -4.44 -8.73
N ARG A 523 -0.71 -3.20 -9.21
CA ARG A 523 -1.34 -2.09 -8.49
C ARG A 523 -2.84 -2.31 -8.47
N PHE A 524 -3.42 -2.24 -7.28
CA PHE A 524 -4.85 -2.31 -7.04
C PHE A 524 -5.30 -0.97 -6.49
N GLY A 525 -6.37 -0.41 -7.07
CA GLY A 525 -6.99 0.84 -6.60
C GLY A 525 -6.13 2.10 -6.73
N GLY A 526 -6.75 3.23 -6.37
CA GLY A 526 -6.09 4.53 -6.23
C GLY A 526 -5.43 4.70 -4.86
N MET A 527 -4.86 5.88 -4.63
CA MET A 527 -4.43 6.28 -3.28
C MET A 527 -5.65 6.73 -2.49
N HIS A 528 -5.92 6.05 -1.38
CA HIS A 528 -6.94 6.43 -0.42
C HIS A 528 -6.33 7.26 0.70
N HIS A 529 -7.09 8.22 1.20
CA HIS A 529 -6.67 9.02 2.34
C HIS A 529 -7.46 8.57 3.56
N HIS A 530 -6.74 8.29 4.64
CA HIS A 530 -7.31 8.17 5.97
C HIS A 530 -7.18 9.50 6.69
N SER A 531 -8.28 9.99 7.23
CA SER A 531 -8.36 11.19 8.05
C SER A 531 -9.15 10.88 9.33
N ILE A 532 -9.18 11.82 10.25
CA ILE A 532 -10.02 11.76 11.44
C ILE A 532 -11.26 12.62 11.16
N ALA A 533 -12.44 12.02 11.35
CA ALA A 533 -13.70 12.74 11.23
C ALA A 533 -13.88 13.67 12.43
N LEU A 534 -14.15 14.94 12.19
CA LEU A 534 -14.37 15.97 13.19
C LEU A 534 -15.75 16.60 12.99
N PRO A 535 -16.43 17.03 14.06
CA PRO A 535 -17.63 17.83 13.95
C PRO A 535 -17.44 19.09 13.11
N ASP A 536 -18.54 19.61 12.61
CA ASP A 536 -18.58 20.93 11.99
C ASP A 536 -18.09 22.00 12.95
N ASN A 537 -17.25 22.89 12.41
CA ASN A 537 -16.64 23.99 13.16
C ASN A 537 -15.90 23.51 14.43
N SER A 538 -15.39 22.27 14.45
CA SER A 538 -14.67 21.73 15.59
C SER A 538 -13.42 22.57 15.91
N PRO A 539 -13.29 23.09 17.15
CA PRO A 539 -12.12 23.86 17.54
C PRO A 539 -10.87 23.00 17.74
N LEU A 540 -11.02 21.66 17.72
CA LEU A 540 -9.89 20.72 17.83
C LEU A 540 -9.11 20.58 16.51
N ARG A 541 -9.66 21.07 15.39
CA ARG A 541 -9.12 20.86 14.04
C ARG A 541 -7.67 21.31 13.90
N GLU A 542 -7.33 22.49 14.40
CA GLU A 542 -5.97 23.03 14.32
C GLU A 542 -4.98 22.16 15.11
N ALA A 543 -5.34 21.78 16.33
CA ALA A 543 -4.51 20.93 17.18
C ALA A 543 -4.31 19.53 16.57
N VAL A 544 -5.36 18.92 16.01
CA VAL A 544 -5.27 17.61 15.34
C VAL A 544 -4.38 17.71 14.11
N ASN A 545 -4.59 18.73 13.26
CA ASN A 545 -3.82 18.95 12.06
C ASN A 545 -2.34 19.26 12.33
N PHE A 546 -2.05 19.87 13.48
CA PHE A 546 -0.68 20.10 13.95
C PHE A 546 -0.03 18.80 14.45
N LEU A 547 -0.77 17.98 15.20
CA LEU A 547 -0.21 16.77 15.81
C LEU A 547 0.06 15.66 14.78
N ILE A 548 -0.80 15.48 13.79
CA ILE A 548 -0.67 14.42 12.77
C ILE A 548 0.74 14.37 12.14
N PRO A 549 1.27 15.43 11.50
CA PRO A 549 2.61 15.40 10.92
C PRO A 549 3.70 15.19 11.99
N LEU A 550 3.55 15.81 13.16
CA LEU A 550 4.51 15.67 14.26
C LEU A 550 4.68 14.21 14.69
N THR A 551 3.58 13.45 14.81
CA THR A 551 3.66 12.02 15.18
C THR A 551 4.37 11.16 14.13
N ARG A 552 4.35 11.58 12.88
CA ARG A 552 5.04 10.89 11.77
C ARG A 552 6.52 11.24 11.74
N GLU A 553 6.84 12.53 11.82
CA GLU A 553 8.22 13.05 11.78
C GLU A 553 9.05 12.56 12.97
N THR A 554 8.43 12.44 14.14
CA THR A 554 9.08 11.91 15.36
C THR A 554 9.17 10.38 15.39
N GLY A 555 8.55 9.67 14.45
CA GLY A 555 8.49 8.21 14.44
C GLY A 555 7.54 7.59 15.48
N LEU A 556 6.75 8.40 16.20
CA LEU A 556 5.79 7.92 17.20
C LEU A 556 4.76 6.95 16.60
N LEU A 557 4.28 7.22 15.38
CA LEU A 557 3.35 6.32 14.70
C LEU A 557 3.92 4.90 14.55
N GLN A 558 5.20 4.78 14.16
CA GLN A 558 5.87 3.49 14.04
C GLN A 558 6.02 2.82 15.41
N ALA A 559 6.46 3.58 16.42
CA ALA A 559 6.58 3.06 17.78
C ALA A 559 5.23 2.55 18.34
N TRP A 560 4.12 3.22 18.03
CA TRP A 560 2.78 2.77 18.41
C TRP A 560 2.35 1.51 17.68
N LEU A 561 2.68 1.35 16.39
CA LEU A 561 2.45 0.10 15.65
C LEU A 561 3.25 -1.07 16.25
N ASP A 562 4.52 -0.83 16.58
CA ASP A 562 5.42 -1.81 17.18
C ASP A 562 4.89 -2.28 18.54
N ARG A 563 4.49 -1.34 19.39
CA ARG A 563 3.86 -1.63 20.67
C ARG A 563 2.53 -2.37 20.50
N THR A 564 1.68 -1.93 19.57
CA THR A 564 0.40 -2.58 19.26
C THR A 564 0.59 -4.04 18.86
N PHE A 565 1.62 -4.35 18.06
CA PHE A 565 1.96 -5.72 17.70
C PHE A 565 2.32 -6.56 18.94
N LEU A 566 3.16 -6.03 19.82
CA LEU A 566 3.54 -6.72 21.06
C LEU A 566 2.34 -6.95 21.98
N ASP A 567 1.46 -5.97 22.12
CA ASP A 567 0.24 -6.08 22.93
C ASP A 567 -0.71 -7.17 22.35
N LEU A 568 -0.86 -7.23 21.03
CA LEU A 568 -1.65 -8.28 20.36
C LEU A 568 -1.08 -9.69 20.57
N VAL A 569 0.25 -9.82 20.63
CA VAL A 569 0.93 -11.09 20.95
C VAL A 569 0.75 -11.44 22.43
N LYS A 570 0.96 -10.48 23.35
CA LYS A 570 0.78 -10.70 24.80
C LYS A 570 -0.64 -11.17 25.13
N LEU A 571 -1.64 -10.58 24.49
CA LEU A 571 -3.05 -10.91 24.65
C LEU A 571 -3.49 -12.19 23.91
N LYS A 572 -2.56 -12.90 23.25
CA LYS A 572 -2.83 -14.10 22.44
C LYS A 572 -3.88 -13.90 21.35
N ARG A 573 -4.16 -12.65 20.95
CA ARG A 573 -4.99 -12.34 19.76
C ARG A 573 -4.24 -12.69 18.47
N ILE A 574 -2.91 -12.64 18.52
CA ILE A 574 -2.02 -13.12 17.48
C ILE A 574 -1.16 -14.26 18.04
N SER A 575 -1.16 -15.39 17.34
CA SER A 575 -0.25 -16.50 17.64
C SER A 575 1.02 -16.39 16.80
N LEU A 576 2.18 -16.46 17.46
CA LEU A 576 3.50 -16.58 16.82
C LEU A 576 3.89 -18.04 16.54
N ARG A 577 3.03 -19.00 16.89
CA ARG A 577 3.31 -20.42 16.66
C ARG A 577 3.23 -20.72 15.16
N ASP A 578 4.29 -21.30 14.63
CA ASP A 578 4.30 -21.84 13.28
C ASP A 578 3.41 -23.10 13.23
N HIS A 579 2.36 -23.05 12.42
CA HIS A 579 1.42 -24.17 12.23
C HIS A 579 1.92 -25.17 11.17
N LYS A 580 2.91 -24.77 10.35
CA LYS A 580 3.50 -25.59 9.29
C LYS A 580 5.02 -25.44 9.33
N PRO A 581 5.68 -25.91 10.41
CA PRO A 581 7.13 -25.88 10.49
C PRO A 581 7.70 -26.66 9.31
N VAL A 582 8.71 -26.08 8.66
CA VAL A 582 9.42 -26.75 7.57
C VAL A 582 10.23 -27.87 8.21
N GLU A 583 9.93 -29.13 7.85
CA GLU A 583 10.80 -30.26 8.19
C GLU A 583 12.16 -30.04 7.51
N ILE A 584 13.16 -29.67 8.30
CA ILE A 584 14.53 -29.36 7.84
C ILE A 584 15.17 -30.59 7.17
N GLN A 585 14.68 -31.80 7.48
CA GLN A 585 15.15 -33.06 6.90
C GLN A 585 13.98 -33.96 6.54
N ARG A 586 13.41 -33.77 5.35
CA ARG A 586 12.43 -34.71 4.80
C ARG A 586 13.16 -35.92 4.22
N VAL A 587 12.99 -37.09 4.84
CA VAL A 587 13.49 -38.37 4.30
C VAL A 587 12.70 -38.71 3.02
N LEU A 588 13.40 -39.10 1.95
CA LEU A 588 12.74 -39.51 0.71
C LEU A 588 11.87 -40.75 0.97
N SER A 589 10.57 -40.64 0.67
CA SER A 589 9.64 -41.77 0.78
C SER A 589 9.62 -42.59 -0.51
N VAL A 590 9.24 -43.87 -0.42
CA VAL A 590 9.00 -44.74 -1.59
C VAL A 590 7.98 -44.11 -2.55
N LYS A 591 6.99 -43.37 -2.02
CA LYS A 591 5.99 -42.64 -2.81
C LYS A 591 6.61 -41.55 -3.69
N ASP A 592 7.71 -40.94 -3.25
CA ASP A 592 8.39 -39.88 -3.99
C ASP A 592 9.16 -40.43 -5.21
N LEU A 593 9.53 -41.72 -5.17
CA LEU A 593 10.19 -42.45 -6.27
C LEU A 593 9.21 -43.07 -7.29
N TYR A 594 7.92 -42.73 -7.21
CA TYR A 594 6.88 -43.29 -8.08
C TYR A 594 7.22 -43.23 -9.59
N CYS A 595 7.74 -42.10 -10.08
CA CYS A 595 8.12 -41.95 -11.49
C CYS A 595 9.22 -42.93 -11.91
N VAL A 596 10.18 -43.21 -11.02
CA VAL A 596 11.27 -44.17 -11.27
C VAL A 596 10.71 -45.58 -11.37
N TRP A 597 9.83 -45.95 -10.44
CA TRP A 597 9.13 -47.25 -10.49
C TRP A 597 8.29 -47.43 -11.75
N MET A 598 7.60 -46.39 -12.21
CA MET A 598 6.85 -46.43 -13.46
C MET A 598 7.74 -46.66 -14.68
N LEU A 599 8.94 -46.06 -14.74
CA LEU A 599 9.91 -46.30 -15.81
C LEU A 599 10.41 -47.75 -15.79
N VAL A 600 10.67 -48.32 -14.61
CA VAL A 600 11.08 -49.72 -14.47
C VAL A 600 9.98 -50.66 -14.96
N ILE A 601 8.73 -50.45 -14.52
CA ILE A 601 7.59 -51.27 -14.94
C ILE A 601 7.41 -51.18 -16.46
N LEU A 602 7.45 -49.98 -17.03
CA LEU A 602 7.34 -49.78 -18.48
C LEU A 602 8.46 -50.50 -19.23
N GLY A 603 9.71 -50.37 -18.78
CA GLY A 603 10.86 -51.05 -19.37
C GLY A 603 10.74 -52.58 -19.34
N LEU A 604 10.32 -53.13 -18.20
CA LEU A 604 10.09 -54.58 -18.05
C LEU A 604 8.95 -55.06 -18.96
N THR A 605 7.84 -54.32 -19.04
CA THR A 605 6.72 -54.68 -19.92
C THR A 605 7.15 -54.71 -21.38
N LEU A 606 7.92 -53.71 -21.84
CA LEU A 606 8.42 -53.68 -23.21
C LEU A 606 9.37 -54.85 -23.51
N ALA A 607 10.26 -55.17 -22.57
CA ALA A 607 11.17 -56.32 -22.70
C ALA A 607 10.40 -57.65 -22.77
N THR A 608 9.37 -57.84 -21.95
CA THR A 608 8.54 -59.05 -21.99
C THR A 608 7.77 -59.20 -23.30
N VAL A 609 7.26 -58.09 -23.86
CA VAL A 609 6.57 -58.08 -25.15
C VAL A 609 7.53 -58.40 -26.30
N ALA A 610 8.73 -57.83 -26.28
CA ALA A 610 9.77 -58.12 -27.27
C ALA A 610 10.16 -59.60 -27.24
N PHE A 611 10.41 -60.15 -26.05
CA PHE A 611 10.75 -61.57 -25.86
C PHE A 611 9.62 -62.49 -26.34
N ALA A 612 8.36 -62.18 -26.02
CA ALA A 612 7.22 -62.94 -26.52
C ALA A 612 7.12 -62.88 -28.06
N GLY A 613 7.41 -61.72 -28.65
CA GLY A 613 7.46 -61.53 -30.11
C GLY A 613 8.55 -62.36 -30.77
N GLU A 614 9.76 -62.39 -30.21
CA GLU A 614 10.87 -63.23 -30.67
C GLU A 614 10.52 -64.71 -30.60
N LEU A 615 9.89 -65.14 -29.51
CA LEU A 615 9.45 -66.54 -29.34
C LEU A 615 8.38 -66.93 -30.36
N LEU A 616 7.40 -66.06 -30.62
CA LEU A 616 6.38 -66.29 -31.64
C LEU A 616 6.96 -66.33 -33.05
N TRP A 617 7.94 -65.47 -33.34
CA TRP A 617 8.65 -65.46 -34.63
C TRP A 617 9.47 -66.74 -34.82
N ALA A 618 10.24 -67.14 -33.81
CA ALA A 618 11.03 -68.38 -33.82
C ALA A 618 10.13 -69.62 -33.97
N TRP A 619 9.01 -69.65 -33.25
CA TRP A 619 8.04 -70.72 -33.36
C TRP A 619 7.40 -70.78 -34.77
N ARG A 620 7.09 -69.63 -35.37
CA ARG A 620 6.57 -69.57 -36.75
C ARG A 620 7.60 -70.01 -37.78
N LEU A 621 8.88 -69.68 -37.61
CA LEU A 621 9.97 -70.15 -38.49
C LEU A 621 10.14 -71.68 -38.40
N SER A 622 10.18 -72.22 -37.19
CA SER A 622 10.32 -73.69 -36.98
C SER A 622 9.17 -74.49 -37.60
N ARG A 623 7.96 -73.92 -37.64
CA ARG A 623 6.79 -74.54 -38.27
C ARG A 623 6.84 -74.50 -39.80
N ILE A 624 7.49 -73.48 -40.38
CA ILE A 624 7.70 -73.38 -41.83
C ILE A 624 8.80 -74.37 -42.28
N GLU A 625 9.86 -74.54 -41.49
CA GLU A 625 10.90 -75.55 -41.74
C GLU A 625 10.34 -76.98 -41.71
N TRP A 626 9.51 -77.32 -40.71
CA TRP A 626 8.82 -78.62 -40.65
C TRP A 626 7.89 -78.88 -41.84
N SER A 627 7.23 -77.85 -42.37
CA SER A 627 6.37 -77.98 -43.55
C SER A 627 7.15 -78.10 -44.87
N CYS A 628 8.38 -77.60 -44.94
CA CYS A 628 9.29 -77.81 -46.07
C CYS A 628 9.93 -79.20 -46.03
N GLU A 629 10.28 -79.70 -44.85
CA GLU A 629 10.88 -81.03 -44.70
C GLU A 629 9.91 -82.16 -45.10
N GLN A 630 8.62 -82.05 -44.75
CA GLN A 630 7.61 -83.02 -45.19
C GLN A 630 7.40 -83.09 -46.72
N LYS A 631 7.61 -81.98 -47.45
CA LYS A 631 7.49 -81.96 -48.93
C LYS A 631 8.62 -82.74 -49.62
N SER A 632 9.81 -82.76 -49.01
CA SER A 632 11.00 -83.46 -49.52
C SER A 632 10.90 -84.98 -49.40
N TYR A 633 10.21 -85.50 -48.38
CA TYR A 633 10.02 -86.94 -48.19
C TYR A 633 8.94 -87.54 -49.11
N THR A 634 7.94 -86.76 -49.55
CA THR A 634 6.92 -87.23 -50.49
C THR A 634 7.42 -87.42 -51.92
N THR A 635 8.46 -86.72 -52.36
CA THR A 635 9.01 -86.85 -53.73
C THR A 635 10.00 -87.99 -53.94
N ALA A 636 10.45 -88.68 -52.87
CA ALA A 636 11.42 -89.77 -52.96
C ALA A 636 10.81 -91.19 -53.08
N SER A 637 9.48 -91.33 -53.14
CA SER A 637 8.78 -92.64 -53.05
C SER A 637 8.20 -93.20 -54.37
N THR A 638 8.53 -92.61 -55.53
CA THR A 638 8.12 -93.15 -56.85
C THR A 638 9.33 -93.38 -57.75
N SER A 639 9.86 -94.60 -57.67
CA SER A 639 10.75 -95.28 -58.62
C SER A 639 9.95 -95.64 -59.92
N PRO A 640 10.54 -96.15 -61.05
CA PRO A 640 11.24 -97.44 -61.05
C PRO A 640 12.47 -97.60 -61.99
N GLU A 641 13.19 -98.66 -61.63
CA GLU A 641 14.31 -99.35 -62.26
C GLU A 641 14.06 -99.77 -63.71
N ILE A 642 15.11 -99.75 -64.53
CA ILE A 642 15.25 -100.64 -65.71
C ILE A 642 16.72 -101.11 -65.81
N PHE A 643 16.92 -102.42 -65.68
CA PHE A 643 18.04 -103.24 -66.16
C PHE A 643 17.41 -104.37 -67.03
N PRO A 644 18.16 -105.13 -67.86
CA PRO A 644 19.62 -105.20 -67.98
C PRO A 644 20.23 -104.57 -69.23
#